data_AF-A0AAJ3D1A8-F1
#
_entry.id   AF-A0AAJ3D1A8-F1
#
_cell.length_a   1.000
_cell.length_b   1.000
_cell.length_c   1.000
_cell.angle_alpha   90.00
_cell.angle_beta   90.00
_cell.angle_gamma   90.00
#
_symmetry.space_group_name_H-M   'P 1'
#
loop_
_entity.id
_entity.type
_entity.pdbx_description
1 polymer ?
#
loop_
_entity_poly.entity_id
_entity_poly.type
_entity_poly.pdbx_seq_one_letter_code
_entity_poly.pdbx_strand_id
1 'polypeptide(L)'
;MSGQNEYGGAEGAGAQDAPTGQDRWRAGDEPSWQDGERRPVPDSAEDADGEAGPGGARDRMGEAERAEQRDRQEQRFREATRDPLADSGVPGEARAAARVQRAAQARFDIRGNSSVFDRTSFDRAHFGDVYIGARDTGAPVFGDVPEDELDRLRQVYRAPAGYPTLKRALRARRVLVLGGPPGTGRLTTGLCLLDEVTAAARSTAPGAGTSAPGTAEPDDRGGTGVLLTRGRVTRLAPSDLGRLTADPGAVADGVPDGGGLLVQLPASAAGFTAPQELHLDALAARLAAKGAYAVLVVSPTSPAGHLLQGRYGLPCPPAPAGELLEWQLVRHLADCPDPDALGRGEQILKHPLFLDALGILPEALRPSETELVAERVAQHVRGEVSRDELLDSCGHIARRQAREWFSGAADPLPPTPAPDREGADAFMDDAAARVREASFRIALAVLDGEALSSVADAAELLAQQILAVRMPGRAHGRPVFAEDLDGLLAACRAEARTGEEVSVGGVAVPVRTVSYRGTALAGSVLAEVWHRHHAARGPLVRWLRGLAGDPRPQVWVRAAVVAGELATADLGYGFAELIRPLSAAEDTRRRYFAATALHQAAGREPHRSAVRGVVEDWADAPVPALRWTAALALGSGRIVDDTRRAMELLCGIGGRDDGAHALVASFGATRLVAGSRAGEAATVLCEWAEHGTDEQIDLTMLCAVRLFCARTDDMWQAESCDGPDEPPAESALSAPSFAGRVWRPGGVRLAGRTPGQPGGAGPHALTRTDERPPVPRAPVATTDAELARRAHWPLALAVAVTVESAAEPLADLLWRALANRLSHEAATEGLATWLRAAEADAAVPGVPGRAYVFEQAAGESPADSDAAGPRGEILQALLWLLPRMIRGRRDAERLRWLLRLLVDAPEEPMTAAFARHVVAAMAATGRGQGGRGEEQR
;
A
#
# COMPACT_ATOMS: atom_id res chain seq x y z
N MET A 1 -26.08 46.10 44.06
CA MET A 1 -26.34 47.59 44.27
C MET A 1 -25.66 48.40 43.16
N SER A 2 -26.42 48.48 42.08
CA SER A 2 -26.94 49.59 41.26
C SER A 2 -25.90 50.03 40.23
N GLY A 3 -26.10 49.71 38.99
CA GLY A 3 -26.54 50.49 37.81
C GLY A 3 -25.65 51.70 37.56
N GLN A 4 -24.96 51.67 36.35
CA GLN A 4 -25.07 52.83 35.43
C GLN A 4 -24.14 52.61 34.21
N ASN A 5 -24.76 52.33 33.04
CA ASN A 5 -25.19 52.97 31.78
C ASN A 5 -24.06 53.78 31.15
N GLU A 6 -23.67 53.44 29.90
CA GLU A 6 -23.98 54.30 28.73
C GLU A 6 -22.92 54.08 27.64
N TYR A 7 -23.42 53.54 26.45
CA TYR A 7 -23.89 54.01 25.14
C TYR A 7 -22.73 54.02 24.13
N GLY A 8 -22.88 53.17 23.09
CA GLY A 8 -23.34 53.49 21.71
C GLY A 8 -22.28 53.10 20.69
N GLY A 9 -22.57 52.07 19.90
CA GLY A 9 -23.17 52.05 18.54
C GLY A 9 -22.19 51.46 17.53
N ALA A 10 -22.56 50.31 16.98
CA ALA A 10 -23.20 50.06 15.66
C ALA A 10 -22.25 49.23 14.78
N GLU A 11 -22.60 47.95 14.58
CA GLU A 11 -22.99 47.38 13.26
C GLU A 11 -22.92 45.84 13.32
N GLY A 12 -24.13 45.29 13.59
CA GLY A 12 -25.15 44.41 12.98
C GLY A 12 -24.58 43.52 11.87
N ALA A 13 -24.55 42.23 12.27
CA ALA A 13 -25.65 41.24 12.17
C ALA A 13 -25.13 39.98 11.45
N GLY A 14 -25.05 38.87 12.24
CA GLY A 14 -26.09 37.99 12.85
C GLY A 14 -26.23 36.69 12.05
N ALA A 15 -25.73 35.65 12.62
CA ALA A 15 -25.92 34.54 13.58
C ALA A 15 -27.26 33.83 13.35
N GLN A 16 -27.22 32.68 12.85
CA GLN A 16 -28.10 31.50 12.98
C GLN A 16 -27.64 30.62 14.16
N ASP A 17 -28.28 30.66 15.25
CA ASP A 17 -28.51 29.75 16.38
C ASP A 17 -29.83 28.99 16.19
N ALA A 18 -29.68 27.73 16.04
CA ALA A 18 -30.22 26.47 16.59
C ALA A 18 -31.33 26.72 17.61
N PRO A 19 -32.13 25.67 18.00
CA PRO A 19 -32.21 24.21 18.16
C PRO A 19 -33.61 23.75 18.60
N THR A 20 -33.96 22.54 18.25
CA THR A 20 -34.32 21.42 19.17
C THR A 20 -35.51 20.67 18.57
N GLY A 21 -35.38 19.40 18.36
CA GLY A 21 -35.80 18.09 18.91
C GLY A 21 -37.24 17.76 18.50
N GLN A 22 -37.46 16.65 17.76
CA GLN A 22 -38.14 15.38 18.13
C GLN A 22 -39.44 15.24 17.33
N ASP A 23 -39.63 14.24 16.44
CA ASP A 23 -40.57 13.11 16.51
C ASP A 23 -41.54 13.16 15.34
N ARG A 24 -41.51 12.20 14.36
CA ARG A 24 -42.59 11.20 14.21
C ARG A 24 -43.27 11.37 12.85
N TRP A 25 -42.87 10.59 11.84
CA TRP A 25 -43.40 10.22 10.51
C TRP A 25 -44.69 9.41 10.66
N ARG A 26 -45.85 10.11 10.48
CA ARG A 26 -47.13 9.60 9.96
C ARG A 26 -47.51 10.34 8.67
N ALA A 27 -47.75 9.56 7.57
CA ALA A 27 -48.76 9.26 6.54
C ALA A 27 -49.63 10.48 6.22
N GLY A 28 -49.69 10.84 4.91
CA GLY A 28 -50.83 11.03 3.97
C GLY A 28 -50.99 12.52 3.62
N ASP A 29 -50.88 12.81 2.36
CA ASP A 29 -51.95 13.48 1.60
C ASP A 29 -51.34 14.53 0.67
N GLU A 30 -51.32 14.17 -0.65
CA GLU A 30 -51.62 14.93 -1.89
C GLU A 30 -51.88 16.41 -1.59
N PRO A 31 -51.46 17.28 -2.60
CA PRO A 31 -52.43 18.11 -3.34
C PRO A 31 -51.87 18.56 -4.70
N SER A 32 -52.75 18.41 -5.74
CA SER A 32 -53.48 19.24 -6.73
C SER A 32 -52.91 20.67 -6.81
N TRP A 33 -52.54 21.09 -8.05
CA TRP A 33 -52.98 22.25 -8.86
C TRP A 33 -51.93 22.50 -9.95
N GLN A 34 -52.34 22.38 -11.18
CA GLN A 34 -52.69 23.19 -12.37
C GLN A 34 -51.95 24.53 -12.37
N ASP A 35 -51.22 24.76 -13.48
CA ASP A 35 -51.37 25.77 -14.56
C ASP A 35 -49.99 26.25 -15.02
N GLY A 36 -49.63 26.04 -16.33
CA GLY A 36 -49.70 26.94 -17.51
C GLY A 36 -48.29 27.35 -17.96
N GLU A 37 -47.85 26.87 -19.10
CA GLU A 37 -47.68 27.54 -20.41
C GLU A 37 -46.22 27.40 -20.87
N ARG A 38 -45.98 26.73 -22.08
CA ARG A 38 -45.81 27.15 -23.49
C ARG A 38 -44.47 26.64 -24.02
N ARG A 39 -44.58 25.66 -24.88
CA ARG A 39 -43.58 25.54 -25.97
C ARG A 39 -44.30 25.26 -27.29
N PRO A 40 -43.71 25.80 -28.39
CA PRO A 40 -44.07 26.23 -29.75
C PRO A 40 -44.25 25.04 -30.71
N VAL A 41 -45.42 25.03 -31.32
CA VAL A 41 -46.00 24.43 -32.54
C VAL A 41 -44.99 24.43 -33.69
N PRO A 42 -44.82 23.23 -34.38
CA PRO A 42 -44.71 23.45 -35.84
C PRO A 42 -45.87 22.77 -36.60
N ASP A 43 -46.54 23.60 -37.38
CA ASP A 43 -47.14 23.74 -38.71
C ASP A 43 -46.98 22.46 -39.55
N SER A 44 -48.08 21.80 -39.76
CA SER A 44 -48.99 21.44 -40.87
C SER A 44 -48.35 20.37 -41.76
N ALA A 45 -48.87 19.09 -41.55
CA ALA A 45 -49.13 18.31 -42.79
C ALA A 45 -50.34 17.38 -42.55
N GLU A 46 -51.53 17.86 -42.91
CA GLU A 46 -52.65 17.39 -43.74
C GLU A 46 -52.38 15.99 -44.32
N ASP A 47 -53.01 14.96 -43.74
CA ASP A 47 -54.05 13.99 -44.13
C ASP A 47 -53.42 12.84 -44.94
N ALA A 48 -53.26 11.71 -44.21
CA ALA A 48 -53.84 10.49 -44.84
C ALA A 48 -54.05 9.40 -43.77
N ASP A 49 -55.18 9.49 -43.07
CA ASP A 49 -56.12 8.41 -42.70
C ASP A 49 -55.89 7.14 -43.52
N GLY A 50 -54.95 6.32 -43.02
CA GLY A 50 -55.18 4.86 -43.21
C GLY A 50 -55.25 4.16 -41.84
N GLU A 51 -56.41 4.15 -41.22
CA GLU A 51 -57.01 3.15 -40.31
C GLU A 51 -56.01 2.07 -39.92
N ALA A 52 -55.05 2.41 -39.02
CA ALA A 52 -54.27 1.35 -38.33
C ALA A 52 -55.03 0.89 -37.07
N GLY A 53 -55.97 -0.06 -37.22
CA GLY A 53 -56.48 -1.03 -36.23
C GLY A 53 -55.70 -0.99 -34.91
N PRO A 54 -56.21 -0.95 -33.61
CA PRO A 54 -55.60 -1.05 -32.28
C PRO A 54 -54.37 -1.98 -32.28
N GLY A 55 -54.04 -2.67 -33.49
CA GLY A 55 -52.89 -3.60 -33.70
C GLY A 55 -51.69 -2.87 -34.32
N GLY A 56 -51.83 -1.64 -34.97
CA GLY A 56 -50.77 -0.82 -35.60
C GLY A 56 -50.12 0.15 -34.61
N ALA A 57 -50.89 0.56 -33.51
CA ALA A 57 -50.33 1.41 -32.43
C ALA A 57 -49.49 0.56 -31.45
N ARG A 58 -49.84 -0.76 -31.16
CA ARG A 58 -49.04 -1.73 -30.38
C ARG A 58 -47.80 -2.18 -31.16
N ASP A 59 -47.86 -2.27 -32.55
CA ASP A 59 -46.73 -2.64 -33.44
C ASP A 59 -45.78 -1.45 -33.63
N ARG A 60 -46.33 -0.19 -33.53
CA ARG A 60 -45.48 1.03 -33.64
C ARG A 60 -44.78 1.30 -32.31
N MET A 61 -45.50 1.03 -31.13
CA MET A 61 -44.89 1.16 -29.79
C MET A 61 -43.83 0.07 -29.59
N GLY A 62 -44.02 -1.16 -30.24
CA GLY A 62 -43.02 -2.25 -30.23
C GLY A 62 -41.79 -1.90 -31.09
N GLU A 63 -42.01 -1.16 -32.21
CA GLU A 63 -40.89 -0.74 -33.10
C GLU A 63 -40.11 0.43 -32.47
N ALA A 64 -40.81 1.28 -31.82
CA ALA A 64 -40.14 2.41 -31.14
C ALA A 64 -39.30 1.91 -29.97
N GLU A 65 -39.79 0.96 -29.24
CA GLU A 65 -39.02 0.38 -28.11
C GLU A 65 -37.79 -0.39 -28.62
N ARG A 66 -37.94 -1.06 -29.81
CA ARG A 66 -36.78 -1.78 -30.39
C ARG A 66 -35.72 -0.79 -30.92
N ALA A 67 -36.20 0.31 -31.47
CA ALA A 67 -35.25 1.34 -31.95
C ALA A 67 -34.51 1.98 -30.77
N GLU A 68 -35.26 2.25 -29.72
CA GLU A 68 -34.61 2.81 -28.51
C GLU A 68 -33.58 1.82 -27.93
N GLN A 69 -33.95 0.55 -27.96
CA GLN A 69 -33.01 -0.47 -27.46
C GLN A 69 -31.76 -0.53 -28.35
N ARG A 70 -31.96 -0.38 -29.65
CA ARG A 70 -30.79 -0.37 -30.55
C ARG A 70 -29.91 0.85 -30.30
N ASP A 71 -30.52 1.98 -30.10
CA ASP A 71 -29.74 3.21 -29.84
C ASP A 71 -28.95 3.07 -28.53
N ARG A 72 -29.58 2.50 -27.52
CA ARG A 72 -28.87 2.31 -26.23
C ARG A 72 -27.68 1.35 -26.39
N GLN A 73 -27.95 0.33 -27.20
CA GLN A 73 -26.86 -0.63 -27.46
C GLN A 73 -25.71 0.04 -28.22
N GLU A 74 -25.99 0.83 -29.21
CA GLU A 74 -24.92 1.54 -29.96
C GLU A 74 -24.17 2.53 -29.06
N GLN A 75 -24.94 3.20 -28.20
CA GLN A 75 -24.28 4.13 -27.27
C GLN A 75 -23.32 3.36 -26.34
N ARG A 76 -23.65 2.19 -25.93
CA ARG A 76 -22.76 1.41 -25.04
C ARG A 76 -21.44 1.07 -25.76
N PHE A 77 -21.55 0.75 -26.98
CA PHE A 77 -20.32 0.41 -27.73
C PHE A 77 -19.46 1.65 -27.94
N ARG A 78 -20.15 2.76 -28.04
CA ARG A 78 -19.34 3.99 -28.17
C ARG A 78 -18.62 4.31 -26.85
N GLU A 79 -19.24 3.84 -25.75
CA GLU A 79 -18.66 4.17 -24.43
C GLU A 79 -17.82 3.00 -23.90
N ALA A 80 -17.68 1.96 -24.68
CA ALA A 80 -17.04 0.72 -24.21
C ALA A 80 -15.62 0.98 -23.70
N THR A 81 -14.95 2.06 -24.21
CA THR A 81 -13.55 2.31 -23.77
C THR A 81 -13.51 3.34 -22.65
N ARG A 82 -14.78 3.68 -22.22
CA ARG A 82 -14.83 4.71 -21.17
C ARG A 82 -14.38 4.09 -19.84
N ASP A 83 -13.63 4.85 -19.11
CA ASP A 83 -13.18 4.45 -17.77
C ASP A 83 -14.37 4.22 -16.82
N PRO A 84 -14.33 3.01 -16.09
CA PRO A 84 -15.46 2.68 -15.21
C PRO A 84 -15.62 3.71 -14.09
N LEU A 85 -14.55 4.47 -13.85
CA LEU A 85 -14.69 5.52 -12.81
C LEU A 85 -14.81 6.90 -13.45
N ALA A 86 -15.27 6.93 -14.66
CA ALA A 86 -15.32 8.22 -15.39
C ALA A 86 -16.32 9.17 -14.72
N ASP A 87 -17.33 8.57 -13.96
CA ASP A 87 -18.35 9.44 -13.33
C ASP A 87 -17.79 10.14 -12.10
N SER A 88 -16.56 9.78 -11.71
CA SER A 88 -15.93 10.38 -10.51
C SER A 88 -15.21 11.69 -10.86
N GLY A 89 -15.12 12.11 -12.24
CA GLY A 89 -14.71 13.49 -12.56
C GLY A 89 -13.23 13.57 -12.93
N VAL A 90 -12.37 12.31 -12.86
CA VAL A 90 -10.94 12.36 -13.24
C VAL A 90 -10.68 11.28 -14.31
N PRO A 91 -10.33 11.75 -15.50
CA PRO A 91 -10.04 10.77 -16.55
C PRO A 91 -8.83 9.88 -16.18
N GLY A 92 -8.95 8.55 -16.39
CA GLY A 92 -7.82 7.60 -16.22
C GLY A 92 -7.67 7.15 -14.76
N GLU A 93 -8.63 7.47 -13.97
CA GLU A 93 -8.55 7.12 -12.53
C GLU A 93 -8.45 5.59 -12.35
N ALA A 94 -9.22 4.83 -13.03
CA ALA A 94 -9.14 3.35 -12.91
C ALA A 94 -7.73 2.84 -13.27
N ARG A 95 -7.19 3.48 -14.32
CA ARG A 95 -5.80 3.11 -14.67
C ARG A 95 -4.83 3.44 -13.53
N ALA A 96 -4.93 4.66 -13.03
CA ALA A 96 -4.07 5.03 -11.89
C ALA A 96 -4.31 4.09 -10.70
N ALA A 97 -5.59 3.70 -10.52
CA ALA A 97 -5.90 2.79 -9.40
C ALA A 97 -5.24 1.43 -9.60
N ALA A 98 -5.32 0.90 -10.78
CA ALA A 98 -4.69 -0.41 -11.06
C ALA A 98 -3.18 -0.36 -10.82
N ARG A 99 -2.50 0.76 -11.22
CA ARG A 99 -1.03 0.88 -10.99
C ARG A 99 -0.72 0.93 -9.50
N VAL A 100 -1.55 1.73 -8.80
CA VAL A 100 -1.29 1.87 -7.35
C VAL A 100 -1.57 0.53 -6.66
N GLN A 101 -2.64 -0.07 -7.05
CA GLN A 101 -2.93 -1.38 -6.43
C GLN A 101 -1.75 -2.34 -6.60
N ARG A 102 -1.09 -2.41 -7.72
CA ARG A 102 0.08 -3.29 -7.95
C ARG A 102 1.22 -2.92 -7.01
N ALA A 103 1.45 -1.63 -7.03
CA ALA A 103 2.55 -1.20 -6.16
C ALA A 103 2.26 -1.53 -4.69
N ALA A 104 0.94 -1.37 -4.34
CA ALA A 104 0.57 -1.62 -2.92
C ALA A 104 0.65 -3.12 -2.61
N GLN A 105 0.22 -3.96 -3.48
CA GLN A 105 0.26 -5.41 -3.23
C GLN A 105 1.71 -5.91 -3.11
N ALA A 106 2.61 -5.39 -3.96
CA ALA A 106 4.04 -5.79 -3.84
C ALA A 106 4.58 -5.47 -2.44
N ARG A 107 4.03 -4.52 -1.85
CA ARG A 107 4.57 -4.10 -0.54
C ARG A 107 3.91 -4.87 0.60
N PHE A 108 2.61 -5.32 0.27
CA PHE A 108 1.87 -6.01 1.35
C PHE A 108 1.75 -7.50 1.03
N ASP A 109 2.40 -7.90 -0.25
CA ASP A 109 2.39 -9.33 -0.59
C ASP A 109 3.35 -10.11 0.32
N ILE A 110 2.81 -10.59 1.32
CA ILE A 110 2.91 -11.35 2.58
C ILE A 110 3.42 -12.77 2.29
N ARG A 111 4.20 -13.08 1.19
CA ARG A 111 4.76 -14.45 1.20
C ARG A 111 6.05 -14.48 2.04
N GLY A 112 6.39 -13.33 2.62
CA GLY A 112 7.56 -13.37 3.52
C GLY A 112 7.21 -12.81 4.90
N ASN A 113 5.84 -12.44 5.05
CA ASN A 113 5.43 -11.89 6.37
C ASN A 113 4.25 -12.71 6.93
N SER A 114 3.97 -13.92 6.17
CA SER A 114 2.93 -14.84 6.68
C SER A 114 3.16 -15.14 8.17
N SER A 115 4.10 -14.39 8.75
CA SER A 115 4.15 -14.64 10.21
C SER A 115 3.52 -13.47 11.00
N VAL A 116 2.99 -12.37 10.14
CA VAL A 116 2.62 -11.27 11.06
C VAL A 116 1.12 -11.39 11.38
N PHE A 117 0.35 -12.24 10.44
CA PHE A 117 -1.07 -12.31 10.84
C PHE A 117 -1.44 -13.77 11.17
N ASP A 118 -0.38 -14.78 10.98
CA ASP A 118 -0.76 -16.20 11.07
C ASP A 118 0.06 -16.88 12.17
N ARG A 119 0.50 -16.11 13.28
CA ARG A 119 1.08 -16.91 14.41
C ARG A 119 1.43 -15.97 15.55
N THR A 120 0.41 -15.52 16.33
CA THR A 120 0.69 -14.84 17.62
C THR A 120 1.28 -15.86 18.62
N SER A 121 2.52 -16.36 18.37
CA SER A 121 3.11 -17.02 19.55
C SER A 121 3.64 -15.98 20.56
N PHE A 122 2.98 -16.07 21.70
CA PHE A 122 3.03 -15.37 23.00
C PHE A 122 4.31 -15.75 23.74
N ASP A 123 5.34 -14.75 23.59
CA ASP A 123 6.44 -14.90 24.60
C ASP A 123 6.56 -13.60 25.40
N ARG A 124 6.14 -13.68 26.72
CA ARG A 124 6.51 -12.90 27.92
C ARG A 124 7.37 -11.67 27.56
N ALA A 125 6.73 -10.50 27.35
CA ALA A 125 6.96 -9.04 27.20
C ALA A 125 7.90 -8.52 28.29
N HIS A 126 9.22 -8.59 28.01
CA HIS A 126 10.28 -7.76 28.63
C HIS A 126 10.06 -6.27 28.35
N PHE A 127 9.57 -5.42 29.35
CA PHE A 127 9.30 -3.97 29.38
C PHE A 127 10.55 -3.22 29.80
N GLY A 128 11.27 -2.57 28.72
CA GLY A 128 12.04 -1.35 29.06
C GLY A 128 13.52 -1.54 28.74
N ASP A 129 14.20 -0.37 28.03
CA ASP A 129 15.59 0.05 27.79
C ASP A 129 16.59 -0.91 28.46
N VAL A 130 16.66 -2.18 27.90
CA VAL A 130 17.70 -3.12 28.34
C VAL A 130 19.04 -2.72 27.68
N TYR A 131 19.89 -2.29 28.54
CA TYR A 131 21.36 -2.24 28.63
C TYR A 131 22.01 -3.46 27.94
N ILE A 132 22.60 -3.26 26.79
CA ILE A 132 23.47 -4.13 25.98
C ILE A 132 24.47 -4.86 26.89
N GLY A 133 24.14 -6.40 27.17
CA GLY A 133 25.11 -7.54 27.27
C GLY A 133 24.47 -8.68 28.07
N ALA A 134 23.96 -9.70 27.43
CA ALA A 134 23.76 -11.12 27.80
C ALA A 134 24.59 -11.51 29.02
N ARG A 135 24.30 -10.70 30.17
CA ARG A 135 24.52 -11.30 31.51
C ARG A 135 24.42 -10.20 32.58
N ASP A 136 23.35 -9.34 32.56
CA ASP A 136 23.13 -8.65 33.87
C ASP A 136 21.87 -7.79 33.75
N THR A 137 20.71 -8.34 33.85
CA THR A 137 19.36 -7.86 34.21
C THR A 137 19.40 -6.96 35.44
N GLY A 138 20.45 -6.07 35.71
CA GLY A 138 20.21 -5.31 36.96
C GLY A 138 19.75 -3.88 36.62
N ALA A 139 18.46 -3.47 36.84
CA ALA A 139 17.92 -2.09 36.88
C ALA A 139 19.05 -1.04 37.01
N PRO A 140 18.98 0.04 36.13
CA PRO A 140 20.01 1.08 36.23
C PRO A 140 20.22 1.54 37.69
N VAL A 141 21.50 1.42 38.13
CA VAL A 141 21.84 1.98 39.47
C VAL A 141 21.86 3.52 39.38
N PHE A 142 20.79 4.22 39.94
CA PHE A 142 20.74 5.69 40.03
C PHE A 142 21.78 6.19 41.06
N GLY A 143 22.67 7.19 40.52
CA GLY A 143 23.86 7.62 41.31
C GLY A 143 25.17 7.39 40.56
N ASP A 144 26.39 7.24 41.28
CA ASP A 144 27.66 7.12 40.53
C ASP A 144 27.66 5.84 39.68
N VAL A 145 27.83 6.08 38.39
CA VAL A 145 27.92 4.92 37.47
C VAL A 145 29.19 4.11 37.78
N PRO A 146 28.96 2.70 38.04
CA PRO A 146 30.11 1.86 38.39
C PRO A 146 31.18 1.86 37.28
N GLU A 147 32.41 1.76 37.75
CA GLU A 147 33.54 1.82 36.80
C GLU A 147 33.54 0.60 35.87
N ASP A 148 33.06 -0.52 36.35
CA ASP A 148 33.02 -1.72 35.50
C ASP A 148 32.07 -1.55 34.31
N GLU A 149 30.98 -0.78 34.61
CA GLU A 149 30.04 -0.51 33.49
C GLU A 149 30.67 0.38 32.42
N LEU A 150 31.42 1.40 32.77
CA LEU A 150 32.04 2.31 31.79
C LEU A 150 33.15 1.59 31.02
N ASP A 151 33.82 0.58 31.68
CA ASP A 151 34.87 -0.19 30.98
C ASP A 151 34.23 -1.11 29.92
N ARG A 152 33.14 -1.59 30.30
CA ARG A 152 32.46 -2.47 29.32
C ARG A 152 31.97 -1.67 28.11
N LEU A 153 31.48 -0.51 28.38
CA LEU A 153 30.99 0.30 27.25
C LEU A 153 32.14 0.74 26.34
N ARG A 154 33.34 0.92 26.88
CA ARG A 154 34.50 1.32 26.04
C ARG A 154 34.87 0.22 25.05
N GLN A 155 34.56 -0.97 25.52
CA GLN A 155 34.98 -2.10 24.67
C GLN A 155 33.97 -2.35 23.54
N VAL A 156 32.70 -1.92 23.79
CA VAL A 156 31.64 -2.37 22.85
C VAL A 156 31.15 -1.16 22.05
N TYR A 157 31.45 0.06 22.54
CA TYR A 157 30.85 1.25 21.90
C TYR A 157 31.59 1.59 20.60
N ARG A 158 30.76 1.81 19.64
CA ARG A 158 31.32 2.32 18.35
C ARG A 158 30.77 3.72 18.07
N ALA A 159 31.77 4.66 17.92
CA ALA A 159 31.34 6.06 17.80
C ALA A 159 30.70 6.33 16.42
N PRO A 160 29.51 7.01 16.50
CA PRO A 160 28.87 7.38 15.23
C PRO A 160 29.61 8.52 14.53
N ALA A 161 29.39 8.72 13.22
CA ALA A 161 30.12 9.72 12.42
C ALA A 161 29.97 11.12 13.01
N GLY A 162 28.92 11.43 13.74
CA GLY A 162 28.68 12.78 14.30
C GLY A 162 29.17 12.90 15.75
N TYR A 163 29.89 11.98 16.23
CA TYR A 163 30.34 11.92 17.63
C TYR A 163 31.29 13.07 17.96
N PRO A 164 32.23 13.47 17.09
CA PRO A 164 33.16 14.57 17.40
C PRO A 164 32.41 15.91 17.54
N THR A 165 31.40 16.09 16.72
CA THR A 165 30.61 17.34 16.83
C THR A 165 29.89 17.42 18.19
N LEU A 166 29.35 16.27 18.60
CA LEU A 166 28.68 16.27 19.93
C LEU A 166 29.67 16.58 21.05
N LYS A 167 30.85 16.04 20.88
CA LYS A 167 31.88 16.28 21.92
C LYS A 167 32.28 17.75 21.97
N ARG A 168 32.48 18.35 20.84
CA ARG A 168 32.86 19.79 20.79
C ARG A 168 31.74 20.65 21.39
N ALA A 169 30.54 20.24 21.07
CA ALA A 169 29.41 21.04 21.58
C ALA A 169 29.31 20.91 23.11
N LEU A 170 29.49 19.70 23.61
CA LEU A 170 29.45 19.52 25.07
C LEU A 170 30.57 20.28 25.77
N ARG A 171 31.71 20.41 25.13
CA ARG A 171 32.82 21.14 25.77
C ARG A 171 32.55 22.65 25.76
N ALA A 172 31.88 23.05 24.72
CA ALA A 172 31.67 24.51 24.58
C ALA A 172 30.52 24.97 25.48
N ARG A 173 29.50 24.08 25.63
CA ARG A 173 28.27 24.61 26.26
C ARG A 173 28.10 24.01 27.66
N ARG A 174 28.86 23.03 28.02
CA ARG A 174 28.91 22.37 29.32
C ARG A 174 27.62 21.54 29.53
N VAL A 175 26.48 21.94 28.83
CA VAL A 175 25.24 21.13 28.85
C VAL A 175 24.87 20.77 27.41
N LEU A 176 24.45 19.47 27.29
CA LEU A 176 24.03 19.03 25.95
C LEU A 176 22.72 18.25 26.06
N VAL A 177 21.76 18.70 25.21
CA VAL A 177 20.51 17.90 25.11
C VAL A 177 20.59 17.01 23.86
N LEU A 178 20.64 15.76 24.21
CA LEU A 178 20.77 14.80 23.10
C LEU A 178 19.40 14.15 22.81
N GLY A 179 19.01 14.30 21.49
CA GLY A 179 17.64 13.85 21.14
C GLY A 179 17.68 12.64 20.20
N GLY A 180 16.91 11.64 20.54
CA GLY A 180 16.71 10.44 19.67
C GLY A 180 15.58 9.58 20.25
N PRO A 181 14.89 8.85 19.30
CA PRO A 181 13.88 7.92 19.80
C PRO A 181 14.48 6.85 20.72
N PRO A 182 13.64 6.22 21.53
CA PRO A 182 14.16 5.16 22.43
C PRO A 182 14.81 4.02 21.65
N GLY A 183 16.03 3.58 22.23
CA GLY A 183 16.65 2.37 21.63
C GLY A 183 17.70 2.75 20.57
N THR A 184 17.98 4.08 20.40
CA THR A 184 18.92 4.49 19.33
C THR A 184 20.34 4.56 19.89
N GLY A 185 20.42 4.29 21.19
CA GLY A 185 21.77 4.31 21.81
C GLY A 185 22.12 5.69 22.36
N ARG A 186 21.12 6.56 22.49
CA ARG A 186 21.39 7.95 22.92
C ARG A 186 21.94 7.98 24.36
N LEU A 187 21.43 7.05 25.14
CA LEU A 187 21.93 7.02 26.53
C LEU A 187 23.39 6.55 26.55
N THR A 188 23.63 5.51 25.81
CA THR A 188 25.02 4.99 25.75
C THR A 188 25.97 6.04 25.16
N THR A 189 25.52 6.77 24.17
CA THR A 189 26.38 7.83 23.59
C THR A 189 26.64 8.93 24.63
N GLY A 190 25.56 9.27 25.38
CA GLY A 190 25.75 10.30 26.44
C GLY A 190 26.77 9.85 27.49
N LEU A 191 26.70 8.63 27.86
CA LEU A 191 27.63 8.12 28.89
C LEU A 191 29.07 8.09 28.36
N CYS A 192 29.24 7.69 27.12
CA CYS A 192 30.61 7.64 26.55
C CYS A 192 31.18 9.05 26.36
N LEU A 193 30.23 10.01 26.03
CA LEU A 193 30.73 11.40 25.89
C LEU A 193 31.23 11.93 27.24
N LEU A 194 30.41 11.64 28.26
CA LEU A 194 30.77 12.18 29.60
C LEU A 194 32.01 11.47 30.15
N ASP A 195 32.07 10.19 29.88
CA ASP A 195 33.26 9.43 30.32
C ASP A 195 34.55 9.99 29.70
N GLU A 196 34.54 10.34 28.41
CA GLU A 196 35.76 10.80 27.70
C GLU A 196 36.12 12.23 28.11
N VAL A 197 35.08 13.08 28.30
CA VAL A 197 35.37 14.51 28.58
C VAL A 197 35.79 14.66 30.05
N THR A 198 35.25 13.79 30.88
CA THR A 198 35.62 13.92 32.31
C THR A 198 36.96 13.24 32.59
N ALA A 199 37.28 12.22 31.77
CA ALA A 199 38.63 11.58 31.90
C ALA A 199 39.73 12.55 31.43
N ALA A 200 39.44 13.34 30.39
CA ALA A 200 40.42 14.32 29.86
C ALA A 200 40.58 15.49 30.84
N ALA A 201 39.53 15.92 31.50
CA ALA A 201 39.59 17.03 32.49
C ALA A 201 40.40 16.61 33.73
N ARG A 202 40.46 15.37 34.04
CA ARG A 202 41.23 14.90 35.23
C ARG A 202 42.70 14.72 34.88
N SER A 203 42.87 14.44 33.57
CA SER A 203 44.28 14.28 33.13
C SER A 203 44.97 15.63 33.02
N THR A 204 44.23 16.77 32.92
CA THR A 204 44.78 18.13 32.69
C THR A 204 44.76 18.92 34.01
N ALA A 205 44.17 18.32 35.24
CA ALA A 205 44.19 19.04 36.53
C ALA A 205 45.58 18.96 37.15
N PRO A 206 46.41 20.07 37.30
CA PRO A 206 47.74 20.12 37.94
C PRO A 206 47.65 19.78 39.43
N GLY A 207 47.63 18.40 39.74
CA GLY A 207 48.01 18.00 41.12
C GLY A 207 47.75 16.51 41.33
N ALA A 208 48.10 15.55 40.45
CA ALA A 208 48.20 14.16 40.99
C ALA A 208 49.67 13.79 41.17
N GLY A 209 50.54 14.67 41.72
CA GLY A 209 51.82 14.23 42.32
C GLY A 209 51.83 14.49 43.82
N THR A 210 51.20 13.65 44.65
CA THR A 210 51.93 13.30 45.89
C THR A 210 51.10 12.28 46.68
N SER A 211 51.17 11.01 46.27
CA SER A 211 50.95 10.06 47.41
C SER A 211 52.31 9.57 47.94
N ALA A 212 52.92 10.25 48.99
CA ALA A 212 53.74 9.71 50.10
C ALA A 212 53.86 8.18 50.03
N PRO A 213 55.16 7.60 50.09
CA PRO A 213 55.69 6.23 49.98
C PRO A 213 55.38 5.39 51.22
N GLY A 214 54.23 4.64 51.26
CA GLY A 214 54.16 3.58 52.31
C GLY A 214 54.32 2.19 51.70
N THR A 215 55.53 1.64 51.72
CA THR A 215 56.15 0.33 51.98
C THR A 215 55.24 -0.82 51.56
N ALA A 216 55.34 -1.19 50.24
CA ALA A 216 54.97 -2.60 49.93
C ALA A 216 55.86 -3.12 48.79
N GLU A 217 56.91 -3.80 49.12
CA GLU A 217 57.60 -4.99 48.58
C GLU A 217 57.31 -5.18 47.08
N PRO A 218 58.35 -5.36 46.21
CA PRO A 218 58.42 -5.42 44.74
C PRO A 218 58.03 -6.81 44.21
N ASP A 219 56.70 -7.05 43.84
CA ASP A 219 56.40 -8.16 42.90
C ASP A 219 56.42 -7.64 41.45
N ASP A 220 57.54 -7.77 40.73
CA ASP A 220 58.05 -8.18 39.40
C ASP A 220 57.02 -9.00 38.62
N ARG A 221 56.01 -8.27 37.95
CA ARG A 221 55.54 -8.71 36.62
C ARG A 221 55.11 -7.48 35.80
N GLY A 222 56.00 -6.72 35.16
CA GLY A 222 56.17 -6.18 33.78
C GLY A 222 54.89 -6.28 32.95
N GLY A 223 53.89 -5.33 33.17
CA GLY A 223 53.02 -4.91 32.03
C GLY A 223 52.78 -3.40 32.08
N THR A 224 53.62 -2.49 31.58
CA THR A 224 53.36 -1.13 31.04
C THR A 224 51.86 -0.87 30.89
N GLY A 225 50.99 -0.79 31.99
CA GLY A 225 49.58 -0.34 31.98
C GLY A 225 49.49 1.19 32.07
N VAL A 226 49.80 2.00 31.05
CA VAL A 226 49.31 3.39 30.92
C VAL A 226 48.00 3.56 31.70
N LEU A 227 47.92 3.84 33.05
CA LEU A 227 46.80 4.29 33.88
C LEU A 227 45.91 5.30 33.15
N LEU A 228 45.08 4.90 32.13
CA LEU A 228 44.07 5.75 31.45
C LEU A 228 43.18 6.44 32.48
N THR A 229 43.56 7.70 32.92
CA THR A 229 42.66 8.56 33.72
C THR A 229 41.19 8.31 33.35
N ARG A 230 40.41 7.85 34.41
CA ARG A 230 39.02 7.38 34.22
C ARG A 230 38.04 8.53 34.51
N GLY A 231 36.92 8.53 33.70
CA GLY A 231 35.88 9.57 33.85
C GLY A 231 34.92 9.23 34.99
N ARG A 232 34.33 10.26 35.72
CA ARG A 232 33.31 10.08 36.78
C ARG A 232 31.95 10.60 36.30
N VAL A 233 30.90 9.62 36.24
CA VAL A 233 29.58 10.04 35.71
C VAL A 233 28.51 9.69 36.75
N THR A 234 27.54 10.73 36.95
CA THR A 234 26.42 10.49 37.89
C THR A 234 25.09 10.53 37.11
N ARG A 235 24.20 9.45 37.44
CA ARG A 235 22.85 9.46 36.84
C ARG A 235 21.83 10.05 37.81
N LEU A 236 21.01 10.93 37.23
CA LEU A 236 20.02 11.58 38.13
C LEU A 236 18.79 10.68 38.27
N ALA A 237 18.32 10.62 39.52
CA ALA A 237 17.12 9.80 39.75
C ALA A 237 15.86 10.51 39.26
N PRO A 238 14.85 9.70 38.80
CA PRO A 238 13.61 10.29 38.29
C PRO A 238 12.92 11.17 39.37
N SER A 239 12.99 10.82 40.70
CA SER A 239 12.35 11.61 41.77
C SER A 239 12.97 13.01 41.89
N ASP A 240 14.14 13.22 41.29
CA ASP A 240 14.83 14.51 41.47
C ASP A 240 14.74 15.35 40.19
N LEU A 241 13.94 14.90 39.23
CA LEU A 241 13.88 15.60 37.94
C LEU A 241 13.23 16.97 38.10
N GLY A 242 12.28 17.09 39.14
CA GLY A 242 11.60 18.38 39.39
C GLY A 242 12.58 19.45 39.87
N ARG A 243 13.77 19.06 40.30
CA ARG A 243 14.77 20.04 40.79
C ARG A 243 15.45 20.77 39.63
N LEU A 244 15.28 20.21 38.50
CA LEU A 244 15.91 20.88 37.33
C LEU A 244 15.19 22.19 37.02
N THR A 245 13.91 22.18 37.32
CA THR A 245 13.16 23.42 37.06
C THR A 245 13.08 24.27 38.32
N ALA A 246 13.01 23.57 39.45
CA ALA A 246 12.80 24.32 40.72
C ALA A 246 14.11 24.94 41.21
N ASP A 247 15.23 24.16 41.08
CA ASP A 247 16.54 24.69 41.56
C ASP A 247 17.69 24.01 40.79
N PRO A 248 18.02 24.47 39.59
CA PRO A 248 19.07 23.86 38.76
C PRO A 248 20.44 23.92 39.45
N GLY A 249 20.67 24.84 40.34
CA GLY A 249 21.93 24.98 41.11
C GLY A 249 22.15 23.79 42.05
N ALA A 250 21.10 23.42 42.74
CA ALA A 250 21.21 22.28 43.68
C ALA A 250 21.57 20.98 42.94
N VAL A 251 21.05 20.86 41.71
CA VAL A 251 21.39 19.66 40.91
C VAL A 251 22.87 19.70 40.52
N ALA A 252 23.34 20.90 40.16
CA ALA A 252 24.77 21.03 39.76
C ALA A 252 25.69 20.82 40.97
N ASP A 253 25.23 21.18 42.21
CA ASP A 253 26.07 21.05 43.42
C ASP A 253 26.25 19.57 43.80
N GLY A 254 25.32 18.79 43.38
CA GLY A 254 25.37 17.34 43.68
C GLY A 254 26.33 16.59 42.74
N VAL A 255 26.97 17.33 41.72
CA VAL A 255 27.91 16.68 40.78
C VAL A 255 29.35 16.96 41.24
N PRO A 256 30.21 15.91 41.37
CA PRO A 256 31.60 16.15 41.79
C PRO A 256 32.34 17.07 40.80
N ASP A 257 33.44 17.78 41.39
CA ASP A 257 34.24 18.67 40.51
C ASP A 257 34.89 17.88 39.36
N GLY A 258 34.63 18.39 38.17
CA GLY A 258 35.22 17.74 36.98
C GLY A 258 34.46 16.48 36.60
N GLY A 259 33.20 16.26 37.27
CA GLY A 259 32.41 15.03 37.01
C GLY A 259 31.32 15.29 35.95
N GLY A 260 30.59 14.18 35.52
CA GLY A 260 29.55 14.25 34.47
C GLY A 260 28.19 13.84 35.03
N LEU A 261 27.14 14.65 34.58
CA LEU A 261 25.76 14.33 35.00
C LEU A 261 24.94 13.89 33.78
N LEU A 262 24.32 12.63 33.95
CA LEU A 262 23.42 12.16 32.89
C LEU A 262 21.98 12.22 33.38
N VAL A 263 21.17 12.91 32.53
CA VAL A 263 19.75 13.05 32.93
C VAL A 263 18.88 12.47 31.82
N GLN A 264 17.99 11.49 32.29
CA GLN A 264 17.03 10.93 31.31
C GLN A 264 15.63 11.50 31.59
N LEU A 265 15.15 12.26 30.49
CA LEU A 265 13.82 12.86 30.69
C LEU A 265 12.73 11.89 30.21
N PRO A 266 11.70 11.85 31.08
CA PRO A 266 10.64 10.86 30.78
C PRO A 266 9.94 11.16 29.46
N ALA A 267 9.44 10.05 28.94
CA ALA A 267 8.72 10.14 27.64
C ALA A 267 7.30 10.69 27.85
N SER A 268 6.81 10.63 29.25
CA SER A 268 5.47 11.18 29.54
C SER A 268 5.58 12.30 30.58
N ALA A 269 4.58 13.22 30.43
CA ALA A 269 4.62 14.42 31.29
C ALA A 269 4.03 14.10 32.66
N ALA A 270 3.65 12.81 32.97
CA ALA A 270 2.95 12.60 34.26
C ALA A 270 3.87 12.95 35.43
N GLY A 271 3.57 14.15 36.20
CA GLY A 271 4.23 14.46 37.49
C GLY A 271 5.57 15.18 37.28
N PHE A 272 5.80 15.72 35.91
CA PHE A 272 7.09 16.37 35.62
C PHE A 272 6.85 17.55 34.67
N THR A 273 7.46 18.69 35.00
CA THR A 273 7.45 19.83 34.04
C THR A 273 8.83 19.94 33.36
N ALA A 274 8.69 19.97 32.02
CA ALA A 274 9.96 20.00 31.27
C ALA A 274 10.69 21.34 31.47
N PRO A 275 12.08 21.29 31.59
CA PRO A 275 12.85 22.53 31.75
C PRO A 275 12.81 23.41 30.48
N GLN A 276 12.95 24.72 30.80
CA GLN A 276 13.07 25.66 29.67
C GLN A 276 14.54 26.07 29.45
N GLU A 277 14.72 26.88 28.40
CA GLU A 277 16.12 27.26 28.07
C GLU A 277 16.76 28.06 29.20
N LEU A 278 15.97 28.80 29.89
CA LEU A 278 16.54 29.58 31.01
C LEU A 278 17.07 28.66 32.12
N HIS A 279 16.35 27.63 32.33
CA HIS A 279 16.83 26.66 33.34
C HIS A 279 18.14 25.99 32.90
N LEU A 280 18.28 25.63 31.62
CA LEU A 280 19.52 25.00 31.12
C LEU A 280 20.69 25.99 31.16
N ASP A 281 20.40 27.30 31.02
CA ASP A 281 21.49 28.31 31.12
C ASP A 281 22.02 28.39 32.55
N ALA A 282 21.06 28.34 33.42
CA ALA A 282 21.50 28.40 34.84
C ALA A 282 22.33 27.15 35.21
N LEU A 283 21.92 26.02 34.76
CA LEU A 283 22.67 24.78 35.02
C LEU A 283 24.06 24.82 34.36
N ALA A 284 24.12 25.31 33.13
CA ALA A 284 25.43 25.37 32.42
C ALA A 284 26.40 26.32 33.14
N ALA A 285 25.86 27.49 33.64
CA ALA A 285 26.74 28.47 34.33
C ALA A 285 27.31 27.85 35.62
N ARG A 286 26.48 27.09 36.29
CA ARG A 286 26.95 26.51 37.56
C ARG A 286 27.91 25.34 37.31
N LEU A 287 27.70 24.53 36.28
CA LEU A 287 28.63 23.42 35.95
C LEU A 287 29.97 23.95 35.44
N ALA A 288 29.93 25.11 34.79
CA ALA A 288 31.20 25.69 34.30
C ALA A 288 32.11 26.08 35.46
N ALA A 289 31.47 26.54 36.58
CA ALA A 289 32.28 26.93 37.76
C ALA A 289 32.97 25.70 38.39
N LYS A 290 32.48 24.49 38.07
CA LYS A 290 33.02 23.26 38.70
C LYS A 290 33.79 22.43 37.67
N GLY A 291 33.91 22.97 36.49
CA GLY A 291 34.55 22.17 35.42
C GLY A 291 33.77 20.88 35.14
N ALA A 292 32.42 20.81 35.45
CA ALA A 292 31.61 19.59 35.26
C ALA A 292 30.72 19.73 34.01
N TYR A 293 30.19 18.51 33.54
CA TYR A 293 29.41 18.50 32.29
C TYR A 293 28.10 17.73 32.52
N ALA A 294 27.07 18.16 31.70
CA ALA A 294 25.80 17.41 31.83
C ALA A 294 25.25 17.09 30.44
N VAL A 295 24.70 15.82 30.36
CA VAL A 295 24.00 15.43 29.11
C VAL A 295 22.56 15.03 29.48
N LEU A 296 21.60 15.78 28.78
CA LEU A 296 20.18 15.40 28.94
C LEU A 296 19.68 14.63 27.71
N VAL A 297 19.03 13.47 28.00
CA VAL A 297 18.55 12.64 26.88
C VAL A 297 17.03 12.79 26.79
N VAL A 298 16.69 13.20 25.50
CA VAL A 298 15.24 13.47 25.34
C VAL A 298 14.75 12.75 24.09
N SER A 299 13.46 12.29 24.25
CA SER A 299 12.80 11.80 23.01
C SER A 299 12.09 12.96 22.29
N PRO A 300 12.23 13.05 20.93
CA PRO A 300 11.70 14.19 20.16
C PRO A 300 10.18 14.33 20.33
N THR A 301 9.55 13.25 20.63
CA THR A 301 8.07 13.34 20.69
C THR A 301 7.60 13.46 22.13
N SER A 302 8.59 13.59 23.03
CA SER A 302 8.21 13.77 24.45
C SER A 302 7.97 15.24 24.79
N PRO A 303 7.30 15.54 25.87
CA PRO A 303 7.04 16.94 26.26
C PRO A 303 8.34 17.76 26.32
N ALA A 304 9.44 17.16 26.59
CA ALA A 304 10.72 17.91 26.64
C ALA A 304 11.36 17.99 25.25
N GLY A 305 10.63 17.53 24.23
CA GLY A 305 11.16 17.53 22.84
C GLY A 305 11.47 18.95 22.37
N HIS A 306 10.75 19.91 22.87
CA HIS A 306 10.98 21.30 22.43
C HIS A 306 12.41 21.76 22.73
N LEU A 307 13.06 21.09 23.66
CA LEU A 307 14.45 21.48 23.99
C LEU A 307 15.39 21.20 22.83
N LEU A 308 14.98 20.34 21.93
CA LEU A 308 15.85 20.01 20.79
C LEU A 308 15.88 21.17 19.78
N GLN A 309 14.91 22.04 19.86
CA GLN A 309 14.90 23.18 18.90
C GLN A 309 15.68 24.37 19.47
N GLY A 310 16.08 24.17 20.69
CA GLY A 310 16.78 25.28 21.36
C GLY A 310 18.29 25.23 21.12
N ARG A 311 19.12 26.01 21.86
CA ARG A 311 20.58 26.20 21.66
C ARG A 311 21.35 24.94 22.09
N TYR A 312 20.79 24.18 23.08
CA TYR A 312 21.59 23.06 23.66
C TYR A 312 21.20 21.75 22.98
N GLY A 313 20.27 21.77 22.03
CA GLY A 313 19.70 20.51 21.49
C GLY A 313 20.47 20.04 20.25
N LEU A 314 20.85 18.75 20.30
CA LEU A 314 21.44 18.13 19.10
C LEU A 314 20.86 16.73 18.95
N PRO A 315 20.49 16.39 17.64
CA PRO A 315 20.03 15.02 17.42
C PRO A 315 21.18 14.00 17.57
N CYS A 316 20.77 12.89 18.21
CA CYS A 316 21.79 11.82 18.34
C CYS A 316 21.97 11.11 16.99
N PRO A 317 23.26 11.08 16.51
CA PRO A 317 23.49 10.38 15.24
C PRO A 317 23.25 8.87 15.38
N PRO A 318 22.76 8.24 14.27
CA PRO A 318 22.50 6.79 14.35
C PRO A 318 23.81 5.99 14.52
N ALA A 319 23.70 4.89 15.35
CA ALA A 319 24.87 4.01 15.52
C ALA A 319 25.22 3.28 14.22
N PRO A 320 26.57 3.16 13.96
CA PRO A 320 26.95 2.39 12.75
C PRO A 320 26.55 0.91 12.86
N ALA A 321 25.28 0.64 12.49
CA ALA A 321 24.66 -0.67 12.78
C ALA A 321 25.41 -1.79 12.04
N GLY A 322 25.88 -1.50 10.83
CA GLY A 322 26.59 -2.55 10.06
C GLY A 322 27.88 -2.99 10.75
N GLU A 323 28.64 -1.96 11.16
CA GLU A 323 29.92 -2.29 11.84
C GLU A 323 29.68 -2.97 13.19
N LEU A 324 28.67 -2.46 13.80
CA LEU A 324 28.37 -3.04 15.14
C LEU A 324 27.91 -4.50 15.00
N LEU A 325 27.08 -4.76 14.04
CA LEU A 325 26.60 -6.15 13.82
C LEU A 325 27.76 -7.09 13.48
N GLU A 326 28.64 -6.66 12.66
CA GLU A 326 29.83 -7.49 12.32
C GLU A 326 30.69 -7.75 13.56
N TRP A 327 30.93 -6.71 14.22
CA TRP A 327 31.78 -6.86 15.43
C TRP A 327 31.12 -7.84 16.42
N GLN A 328 29.78 -7.69 16.63
CA GLN A 328 29.09 -8.57 17.60
C GLN A 328 29.10 -10.03 17.12
N LEU A 329 29.01 -10.16 15.88
CA LEU A 329 29.09 -11.54 15.36
C LEU A 329 30.47 -12.15 15.63
N VAL A 330 31.50 -11.35 15.41
CA VAL A 330 32.87 -11.86 15.68
C VAL A 330 32.99 -12.23 17.16
N ARG A 331 32.45 -11.41 17.93
CA ARG A 331 32.55 -11.64 19.38
C ARG A 331 31.81 -12.93 19.77
N HIS A 332 30.61 -13.15 19.27
CA HIS A 332 29.84 -14.34 19.68
C HIS A 332 30.44 -15.62 19.09
N LEU A 333 31.24 -15.47 18.06
CA LEU A 333 31.77 -16.71 17.43
C LEU A 333 33.26 -16.86 17.74
N ALA A 334 33.75 -15.97 18.67
CA ALA A 334 35.21 -15.96 18.91
C ALA A 334 35.66 -17.29 19.52
N ASP A 335 34.69 -17.92 20.28
CA ASP A 335 35.11 -19.16 20.97
C ASP A 335 34.64 -20.40 20.22
N CYS A 336 34.17 -20.17 18.98
CA CYS A 336 33.70 -21.32 18.21
C CYS A 336 34.88 -22.08 17.57
N PRO A 337 34.89 -23.45 17.81
CA PRO A 337 36.03 -24.26 17.36
C PRO A 337 36.13 -24.33 15.83
N ASP A 338 35.07 -23.98 15.10
CA ASP A 338 35.02 -24.03 13.62
C ASP A 338 35.61 -22.75 13.01
N PRO A 339 36.69 -22.92 12.19
CA PRO A 339 37.41 -21.77 11.62
C PRO A 339 36.59 -21.08 10.51
N ASP A 340 35.51 -21.80 9.97
CA ASP A 340 34.69 -21.18 8.90
C ASP A 340 33.38 -20.62 9.46
N ALA A 341 33.24 -20.63 10.75
CA ALA A 341 31.97 -20.21 11.39
C ALA A 341 31.67 -18.74 11.10
N LEU A 342 32.65 -17.93 11.14
CA LEU A 342 32.40 -16.49 10.88
C LEU A 342 31.98 -16.28 9.43
N GLY A 343 32.68 -17.00 8.44
CA GLY A 343 32.29 -16.89 7.02
C GLY A 343 30.82 -17.29 6.80
N ARG A 344 30.39 -18.36 7.43
CA ARG A 344 28.98 -18.81 7.26
C ARG A 344 28.02 -17.79 7.87
N GLY A 345 28.36 -17.29 9.06
CA GLY A 345 27.51 -16.24 9.67
C GLY A 345 27.35 -15.03 8.76
N GLU A 346 28.44 -14.59 8.10
CA GLU A 346 28.35 -13.40 7.21
C GLU A 346 27.49 -13.72 5.97
N GLN A 347 27.61 -15.01 5.55
CA GLN A 347 26.79 -15.37 4.39
C GLN A 347 25.30 -15.38 4.75
N ILE A 348 25.00 -15.78 5.97
CA ILE A 348 23.59 -15.80 6.40
C ILE A 348 23.06 -14.35 6.46
N LEU A 349 23.87 -13.38 6.94
CA LEU A 349 23.40 -11.98 7.08
C LEU A 349 23.11 -11.36 5.71
N LYS A 350 23.67 -11.98 4.56
CA LYS A 350 23.46 -11.38 3.22
C LYS A 350 22.42 -12.20 2.43
N HIS A 351 21.95 -13.27 3.13
CA HIS A 351 21.03 -14.16 2.39
C HIS A 351 19.65 -13.48 2.27
N PRO A 352 18.97 -13.50 1.00
CA PRO A 352 17.70 -12.82 0.72
C PRO A 352 16.57 -13.32 1.63
N LEU A 353 16.53 -14.58 1.94
CA LEU A 353 15.45 -15.09 2.82
C LEU A 353 15.60 -14.53 4.24
N PHE A 354 16.85 -14.42 4.71
CA PHE A 354 17.07 -13.81 6.04
C PHE A 354 16.68 -12.33 6.03
N LEU A 355 17.11 -11.61 4.97
CA LEU A 355 16.79 -10.16 4.92
C LEU A 355 15.27 -9.96 4.82
N ASP A 356 14.65 -10.89 4.10
CA ASP A 356 13.17 -10.79 4.00
C ASP A 356 12.53 -11.06 5.37
N ALA A 357 13.03 -12.09 6.10
CA ALA A 357 12.47 -12.37 7.44
C ALA A 357 12.74 -11.22 8.42
N LEU A 358 13.96 -10.62 8.38
CA LEU A 358 14.27 -9.49 9.28
C LEU A 358 13.36 -8.29 8.99
N GLY A 359 13.12 -8.10 7.61
CA GLY A 359 12.12 -7.09 7.22
C GLY A 359 12.51 -5.67 7.64
N ILE A 360 13.65 -5.49 8.37
CA ILE A 360 14.25 -4.18 8.68
C ILE A 360 15.64 -4.10 8.03
N LEU A 361 15.91 -2.89 7.53
CA LEU A 361 17.23 -2.76 6.89
C LEU A 361 18.36 -2.90 7.93
N PRO A 362 19.36 -3.73 7.62
CA PRO A 362 20.46 -3.95 8.57
C PRO A 362 21.06 -2.63 9.07
N GLU A 363 21.09 -1.62 8.25
CA GLU A 363 21.69 -0.32 8.67
C GLU A 363 20.74 0.41 9.62
N ALA A 364 19.52 -0.06 9.61
CA ALA A 364 18.54 0.65 10.46
C ALA A 364 18.36 -0.08 11.80
N LEU A 365 19.16 -1.15 12.01
CA LEU A 365 19.02 -1.88 13.28
C LEU A 365 19.52 -1.03 14.46
N ARG A 366 18.82 -1.17 15.51
CA ARG A 366 19.29 -0.51 16.75
C ARG A 366 20.37 -1.37 17.43
N PRO A 367 21.10 -0.74 18.23
CA PRO A 367 22.23 -1.46 18.84
C PRO A 367 21.76 -2.76 19.54
N SER A 368 20.71 -2.70 20.27
CA SER A 368 20.26 -3.94 20.94
C SER A 368 19.80 -4.99 19.92
N GLU A 369 19.22 -4.52 18.88
CA GLU A 369 18.76 -5.47 17.83
C GLU A 369 19.95 -6.10 17.10
N THR A 370 21.04 -5.26 16.89
CA THR A 370 22.22 -5.86 16.25
C THR A 370 22.79 -6.99 17.13
N GLU A 371 22.70 -6.81 18.36
CA GLU A 371 23.19 -7.85 19.28
C GLU A 371 22.31 -9.10 19.19
N LEU A 372 21.03 -8.87 19.27
CA LEU A 372 20.11 -10.01 19.20
C LEU A 372 20.31 -10.81 17.89
N VAL A 373 20.38 -10.08 16.79
CA VAL A 373 20.55 -10.76 15.49
C VAL A 373 21.87 -11.52 15.45
N ALA A 374 22.95 -10.84 15.92
CA ALA A 374 24.27 -11.51 15.90
C ALA A 374 24.26 -12.78 16.78
N GLU A 375 23.61 -12.68 17.90
CA GLU A 375 23.55 -13.84 18.81
C GLU A 375 22.77 -15.00 18.17
N ARG A 376 21.65 -14.69 17.57
CA ARG A 376 20.83 -15.76 16.96
C ARG A 376 21.54 -16.40 15.76
N VAL A 377 22.16 -15.57 15.01
CA VAL A 377 22.93 -16.14 13.87
C VAL A 377 24.06 -17.03 14.38
N ALA A 378 24.71 -16.57 15.42
CA ALA A 378 25.80 -17.39 15.97
C ALA A 378 25.26 -18.72 16.52
N GLN A 379 24.07 -18.69 17.16
CA GLN A 379 23.47 -19.93 17.68
C GLN A 379 23.11 -20.89 16.53
N HIS A 380 22.63 -20.29 15.45
CA HIS A 380 22.30 -21.15 14.29
C HIS A 380 23.57 -21.77 13.69
N VAL A 381 24.64 -20.96 13.64
CA VAL A 381 25.89 -21.50 13.05
C VAL A 381 26.44 -22.62 13.95
N ARG A 382 26.13 -22.56 15.24
CA ARG A 382 26.61 -23.60 16.16
C ARG A 382 25.65 -24.79 16.19
N GLY A 383 24.50 -24.66 15.46
CA GLY A 383 23.55 -25.78 15.35
C GLY A 383 22.58 -25.80 16.53
N GLU A 384 22.49 -24.75 17.29
CA GLU A 384 21.59 -24.70 18.47
C GLU A 384 20.16 -24.31 18.06
N VAL A 385 20.05 -23.52 16.98
CA VAL A 385 18.72 -23.08 16.50
C VAL A 385 18.60 -23.48 15.02
N SER A 386 17.32 -23.96 14.73
CA SER A 386 17.07 -24.33 13.31
C SER A 386 16.90 -23.08 12.44
N ARG A 387 16.95 -23.29 11.12
CA ARG A 387 16.75 -22.16 10.17
C ARG A 387 15.37 -21.51 10.38
N ASP A 388 14.31 -22.30 10.61
CA ASP A 388 12.95 -21.73 10.82
C ASP A 388 12.88 -20.91 12.10
N GLU A 389 13.50 -21.45 13.12
CA GLU A 389 13.51 -20.69 14.40
C GLU A 389 14.29 -19.38 14.26
N LEU A 390 15.39 -19.40 13.48
CA LEU A 390 16.15 -18.16 13.25
C LEU A 390 15.30 -17.14 12.51
N LEU A 391 14.67 -17.62 11.40
CA LEU A 391 13.87 -16.66 10.60
C LEU A 391 12.69 -16.14 11.42
N ASP A 392 12.05 -16.95 12.26
CA ASP A 392 10.94 -16.50 13.12
C ASP A 392 11.41 -15.48 14.17
N SER A 393 12.56 -15.76 14.83
CA SER A 393 13.08 -14.82 15.84
C SER A 393 13.39 -13.45 15.22
N CYS A 394 13.90 -13.44 14.05
CA CYS A 394 14.22 -12.14 13.40
C CYS A 394 12.93 -11.40 13.01
N GLY A 395 11.90 -12.15 12.57
CA GLY A 395 10.61 -11.50 12.26
C GLY A 395 9.97 -10.85 13.49
N HIS A 396 10.39 -11.22 14.71
CA HIS A 396 9.79 -10.70 15.96
C HIS A 396 10.28 -9.29 16.26
N ILE A 397 11.35 -8.88 15.66
CA ILE A 397 11.90 -7.55 15.97
C ILE A 397 10.91 -6.45 15.55
N ALA A 398 10.38 -6.53 14.35
CA ALA A 398 9.40 -5.50 13.91
C ALA A 398 8.11 -5.57 14.75
N ARG A 399 7.70 -6.80 15.17
CA ARG A 399 6.47 -6.94 16.00
C ARG A 399 6.68 -6.31 17.38
N ARG A 400 7.83 -6.64 17.86
CA ARG A 400 8.13 -6.04 19.17
C ARG A 400 8.14 -4.51 19.11
N GLN A 401 8.76 -4.07 18.01
CA GLN A 401 8.75 -2.60 17.86
C GLN A 401 7.32 -2.05 17.82
N ALA A 402 6.44 -2.59 17.01
CA ALA A 402 5.05 -2.11 16.92
C ALA A 402 4.37 -2.18 18.30
N ARG A 403 4.66 -3.20 19.02
CA ARG A 403 4.09 -3.30 20.38
C ARG A 403 4.58 -2.17 21.29
N GLU A 404 5.82 -1.96 21.19
CA GLU A 404 6.35 -0.87 22.04
C GLU A 404 5.73 0.48 21.67
N TRP A 405 5.49 0.71 20.40
CA TRP A 405 4.93 2.02 19.98
C TRP A 405 3.53 2.23 20.56
N PHE A 406 2.82 1.07 20.82
CA PHE A 406 1.41 1.30 21.19
C PHE A 406 1.20 0.93 22.67
N SER A 407 2.27 0.49 23.42
CA SER A 407 2.17 0.16 24.87
C SER A 407 1.99 1.43 25.69
N GLY A 408 2.42 2.68 25.28
CA GLY A 408 2.31 3.99 25.95
C GLY A 408 0.97 4.69 25.64
N ALA A 409 0.21 4.27 24.59
CA ALA A 409 -1.08 4.85 24.16
C ALA A 409 -2.22 4.30 25.02
N ALA A 410 -1.95 3.28 25.90
CA ALA A 410 -2.94 2.63 26.77
C ALA A 410 -3.03 3.35 28.11
N ASP A 411 -2.52 4.61 28.23
CA ASP A 411 -2.62 5.26 29.54
C ASP A 411 -4.10 5.46 29.93
N PRO A 412 -4.50 5.03 31.15
CA PRO A 412 -5.87 5.24 31.64
C PRO A 412 -6.35 6.68 31.39
N LEU A 413 -7.70 6.70 30.83
CA LEU A 413 -8.38 8.02 30.71
C LEU A 413 -8.23 8.83 32.01
N PRO A 414 -7.73 10.05 31.87
CA PRO A 414 -7.62 10.79 33.12
C PRO A 414 -8.99 10.91 33.83
N PRO A 415 -9.01 10.80 35.18
CA PRO A 415 -10.23 11.23 35.89
C PRO A 415 -10.64 12.65 35.49
N THR A 416 -11.88 12.89 34.96
CA THR A 416 -12.41 14.26 34.71
C THR A 416 -11.78 15.27 35.68
N PRO A 417 -10.69 16.04 35.20
CA PRO A 417 -10.09 17.02 36.12
C PRO A 417 -11.13 18.05 36.61
N ALA A 418 -11.48 18.17 37.91
CA ALA A 418 -12.14 19.36 38.49
C ALA A 418 -11.68 20.65 37.78
N PRO A 419 -12.49 21.41 37.09
CA PRO A 419 -12.31 22.63 36.30
C PRO A 419 -11.26 23.56 36.92
N ASP A 420 -10.48 23.13 38.08
CA ASP A 420 -9.56 24.17 38.61
C ASP A 420 -8.16 23.58 38.83
N ARG A 421 -7.80 22.36 38.22
CA ARG A 421 -6.42 21.88 38.49
C ARG A 421 -5.44 22.49 37.47
N GLU A 422 -4.65 23.44 37.96
CA GLU A 422 -3.49 24.01 37.22
C GLU A 422 -2.64 22.90 36.59
N GLY A 423 -2.77 22.65 35.11
CA GLY A 423 -1.89 21.68 34.42
C GLY A 423 -2.73 20.64 33.66
N ALA A 424 -4.11 20.67 33.77
CA ALA A 424 -5.04 19.76 33.07
C ALA A 424 -4.99 19.98 31.55
N ASP A 425 -4.72 21.23 31.14
CA ASP A 425 -4.62 21.54 29.69
C ASP A 425 -3.30 21.02 29.11
N ALA A 426 -2.19 21.08 29.84
CA ALA A 426 -0.87 20.58 29.39
C ALA A 426 -0.87 19.05 29.31
N PHE A 427 -1.41 18.37 30.22
CA PHE A 427 -1.53 16.89 30.19
C PHE A 427 -2.38 16.44 29.00
N MET A 428 -3.46 17.03 28.77
CA MET A 428 -4.36 16.70 27.64
C MET A 428 -3.67 16.97 26.29
N ASP A 429 -2.92 18.06 26.16
CA ASP A 429 -2.11 18.34 24.95
C ASP A 429 -1.09 17.23 24.70
N ASP A 430 -0.68 16.61 25.77
CA ASP A 430 0.29 15.51 25.63
C ASP A 430 -0.40 14.22 25.16
N ALA A 431 -1.57 13.95 25.72
CA ALA A 431 -2.33 12.77 25.27
C ALA A 431 -2.73 12.91 23.80
N ALA A 432 -3.15 14.06 23.42
CA ALA A 432 -3.49 14.30 22.00
C ALA A 432 -2.26 14.14 21.10
N ALA A 433 -1.09 14.59 21.53
CA ALA A 433 0.16 14.44 20.73
C ALA A 433 0.50 12.95 20.55
N ARG A 434 0.22 12.14 21.54
CA ARG A 434 0.52 10.68 21.42
C ARG A 434 -0.45 10.01 20.45
N VAL A 435 -1.73 10.44 20.56
CA VAL A 435 -2.71 9.88 19.60
C VAL A 435 -2.33 10.28 18.17
N ARG A 436 -1.85 11.43 18.03
CA ARG A 436 -1.48 11.86 16.66
C ARG A 436 -0.26 11.09 16.16
N GLU A 437 0.68 10.95 17.09
CA GLU A 437 1.85 10.14 16.67
C GLU A 437 1.41 8.72 16.32
N ALA A 438 0.51 8.10 17.17
CA ALA A 438 0.02 6.74 16.86
C ALA A 438 -0.76 6.73 15.53
N SER A 439 -1.54 7.75 15.33
CA SER A 439 -2.30 7.84 14.08
C SER A 439 -1.38 7.99 12.86
N PHE A 440 -0.28 8.79 13.12
CA PHE A 440 0.68 8.90 11.99
C PHE A 440 1.31 7.53 11.69
N ARG A 441 1.64 6.70 12.66
CA ARG A 441 2.24 5.37 12.42
C ARG A 441 1.28 4.46 11.66
N ILE A 442 -0.04 4.58 12.05
CA ILE A 442 -1.03 3.71 11.36
C ILE A 442 -1.23 4.21 9.92
N ALA A 443 -1.32 5.54 9.79
CA ALA A 443 -1.47 6.08 8.42
C ALA A 443 -0.26 5.76 7.55
N LEU A 444 0.92 5.89 8.11
CA LEU A 444 2.14 5.56 7.34
C LEU A 444 2.14 4.06 6.97
N ALA A 445 1.58 3.24 7.91
CA ALA A 445 1.54 1.79 7.59
C ALA A 445 0.62 1.53 6.39
N VAL A 446 -0.45 2.32 6.25
CA VAL A 446 -1.39 2.10 5.14
C VAL A 446 -0.85 2.73 3.86
N LEU A 447 -0.10 3.87 4.04
CA LEU A 447 0.31 4.61 2.82
C LEU A 447 1.85 4.62 2.73
N ASP A 448 2.40 3.51 3.08
CA ASP A 448 3.88 3.40 3.07
C ASP A 448 4.42 3.65 1.66
N GLY A 449 5.43 4.69 1.60
CA GLY A 449 6.10 4.97 0.30
C GLY A 449 5.36 6.06 -0.49
N GLU A 450 4.33 6.70 0.18
CA GLU A 450 3.57 7.74 -0.56
C GLU A 450 3.97 9.12 -0.05
N ALA A 451 3.30 10.15 -0.75
CA ALA A 451 3.66 11.56 -0.42
C ALA A 451 3.39 11.84 1.07
N LEU A 452 4.37 12.54 1.65
CA LEU A 452 4.25 12.87 3.09
C LEU A 452 2.96 13.66 3.34
N SER A 453 2.56 14.48 2.36
CA SER A 453 1.33 15.28 2.57
C SER A 453 0.10 14.38 2.67
N SER A 454 0.09 13.31 1.86
CA SER A 454 -1.07 12.39 1.92
C SER A 454 -1.08 11.61 3.23
N VAL A 455 0.10 11.20 3.69
CA VAL A 455 0.17 10.44 4.96
C VAL A 455 -0.21 11.35 6.13
N ALA A 456 0.28 12.57 6.11
CA ALA A 456 -0.01 13.49 7.24
C ALA A 456 -1.50 13.83 7.29
N ASP A 457 -2.13 14.08 6.07
CA ASP A 457 -3.58 14.38 6.05
C ASP A 457 -4.39 13.18 6.56
N ALA A 458 -3.99 11.99 6.04
CA ALA A 458 -4.72 10.79 6.49
C ALA A 458 -4.52 10.55 8.00
N ALA A 459 -3.32 10.81 8.50
CA ALA A 459 -3.04 10.61 9.94
C ALA A 459 -3.90 11.57 10.79
N GLU A 460 -4.04 12.74 10.27
CA GLU A 460 -4.85 13.72 11.04
C GLU A 460 -6.34 13.29 11.07
N LEU A 461 -6.82 12.79 9.95
CA LEU A 461 -8.23 12.32 9.95
C LEU A 461 -8.41 11.16 10.92
N LEU A 462 -7.40 10.31 10.99
CA LEU A 462 -7.52 9.18 11.93
C LEU A 462 -7.41 9.68 13.38
N ALA A 463 -6.53 10.61 13.61
CA ALA A 463 -6.40 11.13 14.99
C ALA A 463 -7.72 11.73 15.47
N GLN A 464 -8.42 12.39 14.55
CA GLN A 464 -9.72 12.98 14.95
C GLN A 464 -10.72 11.88 15.31
N GLN A 465 -10.68 10.77 14.54
CA GLN A 465 -11.62 9.67 14.86
C GLN A 465 -11.31 9.06 16.24
N ILE A 466 -10.02 8.95 16.51
CA ILE A 466 -9.65 8.28 17.77
C ILE A 466 -9.91 9.24 18.94
N LEU A 467 -9.66 10.51 18.73
CA LEU A 467 -9.86 11.47 19.83
C LEU A 467 -11.36 11.64 20.11
N ALA A 468 -12.14 11.51 19.06
CA ALA A 468 -13.59 11.65 19.29
C ALA A 468 -14.12 10.51 20.17
N VAL A 469 -13.48 9.31 20.02
CA VAL A 469 -13.93 8.17 20.87
C VAL A 469 -13.33 8.31 22.28
N ARG A 470 -12.12 8.76 22.30
CA ARG A 470 -11.41 8.79 23.59
C ARG A 470 -11.98 9.91 24.48
N MET A 471 -12.41 11.04 23.86
CA MET A 471 -12.93 12.19 24.65
C MET A 471 -14.16 12.76 23.94
N PRO A 472 -15.37 12.05 24.25
CA PRO A 472 -16.57 12.49 23.52
C PRO A 472 -17.04 13.88 23.98
N GLY A 473 -17.52 14.85 22.95
CA GLY A 473 -18.20 16.11 23.32
C GLY A 473 -17.20 17.28 23.42
N ARG A 474 -15.93 16.95 23.06
CA ARG A 474 -14.96 18.06 23.16
C ARG A 474 -14.36 18.35 21.77
N ALA A 475 -14.18 19.73 21.54
CA ALA A 475 -13.51 20.10 20.26
C ALA A 475 -11.99 19.99 20.41
N HIS A 476 -11.44 19.14 19.49
CA HIS A 476 -9.97 18.94 19.58
C HIS A 476 -9.26 19.84 18.57
N GLY A 477 -8.38 20.84 19.19
CA GLY A 477 -7.63 21.72 18.25
C GLY A 477 -6.45 20.97 17.61
N ARG A 478 -6.02 21.52 16.32
CA ARG A 478 -4.83 21.01 15.59
C ARG A 478 -3.66 21.99 15.77
N PRO A 479 -2.54 21.34 16.27
CA PRO A 479 -1.39 22.25 16.30
C PRO A 479 -0.98 22.70 14.88
N VAL A 480 -1.00 24.02 14.57
CA VAL A 480 -0.80 24.55 13.20
C VAL A 480 0.70 24.86 13.01
N PHE A 481 1.49 25.20 14.12
CA PHE A 481 2.92 25.55 13.93
C PHE A 481 3.75 24.86 15.00
N ALA A 482 3.72 23.46 15.03
CA ALA A 482 4.49 22.79 16.11
C ALA A 482 5.08 21.49 15.57
N GLU A 483 5.60 21.54 14.17
CA GLU A 483 5.84 20.13 13.75
C GLU A 483 7.34 19.87 13.63
N ASP A 484 7.96 19.20 14.66
CA ASP A 484 9.29 18.59 14.43
C ASP A 484 9.16 17.33 13.55
N LEU A 485 9.12 17.59 12.25
CA LEU A 485 8.90 16.47 11.32
C LEU A 485 10.04 15.44 11.42
N ASP A 486 11.25 15.89 11.53
CA ASP A 486 12.40 14.95 11.62
C ASP A 486 12.30 14.09 12.89
N GLY A 487 11.83 14.73 13.95
CA GLY A 487 11.64 13.95 15.19
C GLY A 487 10.51 12.92 15.06
N LEU A 488 9.43 13.38 14.42
CA LEU A 488 8.31 12.45 14.19
C LEU A 488 8.75 11.26 13.31
N LEU A 489 9.50 11.57 12.20
CA LEU A 489 9.93 10.46 11.33
C LEU A 489 10.91 9.53 12.06
N ALA A 490 11.74 10.10 12.84
CA ALA A 490 12.69 9.26 13.60
C ALA A 490 11.95 8.38 14.61
N ALA A 491 10.87 8.96 15.23
CA ALA A 491 10.10 8.18 16.23
C ALA A 491 9.34 7.03 15.56
N CYS A 492 9.07 7.23 14.25
CA CYS A 492 8.31 6.17 13.54
C CYS A 492 9.27 5.25 12.79
N ARG A 493 10.60 5.48 12.98
CA ARG A 493 11.59 4.75 12.16
C ARG A 493 11.26 4.83 10.68
N ALA A 494 11.09 6.06 10.30
CA ALA A 494 10.72 6.31 8.88
C ALA A 494 11.74 7.27 8.25
N GLU A 495 11.73 7.18 6.92
CA GLU A 495 12.64 8.10 6.21
C GLU A 495 11.89 8.79 5.06
N ALA A 496 12.40 10.02 4.86
CA ALA A 496 11.78 10.78 3.73
C ALA A 496 12.77 10.83 2.55
N ARG A 497 12.22 10.51 1.39
CA ARG A 497 13.03 10.60 0.16
C ARG A 497 12.29 11.39 -0.91
N THR A 498 13.16 11.85 -1.90
CA THR A 498 12.50 12.51 -3.05
C THR A 498 12.01 11.45 -4.04
N GLY A 499 10.65 11.43 -4.15
CA GLY A 499 10.04 10.49 -5.13
C GLY A 499 9.30 11.25 -6.24
N GLU A 500 8.76 10.42 -7.18
CA GLU A 500 7.99 11.04 -8.30
C GLU A 500 6.51 10.61 -8.20
N GLU A 501 5.63 11.58 -8.30
CA GLU A 501 4.19 11.29 -8.36
C GLU A 501 3.60 11.84 -9.66
N VAL A 502 2.77 10.97 -10.22
CA VAL A 502 2.12 11.43 -11.47
C VAL A 502 0.84 12.21 -11.12
N SER A 503 0.85 13.42 -10.82
CA SER A 503 -0.24 14.14 -10.13
C SER A 503 -0.98 15.05 -11.10
N VAL A 504 -0.24 15.88 -12.05
CA VAL A 504 -1.01 16.96 -12.73
C VAL A 504 -0.74 16.87 -14.23
N GLY A 505 -1.76 16.41 -15.01
CA GLY A 505 -1.64 16.38 -16.50
C GLY A 505 -0.84 15.17 -16.98
N GLY A 506 -0.66 14.10 -16.07
CA GLY A 506 0.04 12.90 -16.56
C GLY A 506 1.57 13.07 -16.54
N VAL A 507 2.06 14.19 -15.82
CA VAL A 507 3.52 14.45 -15.78
C VAL A 507 4.03 14.12 -14.37
N ALA A 508 5.16 13.39 -14.39
CA ALA A 508 5.78 13.01 -13.10
C ALA A 508 6.41 14.23 -12.42
N VAL A 509 5.96 14.54 -11.10
CA VAL A 509 6.50 15.68 -10.34
C VAL A 509 7.18 15.14 -9.08
N PRO A 510 8.35 15.79 -8.79
CA PRO A 510 9.05 15.36 -7.57
C PRO A 510 8.23 15.68 -6.31
N VAL A 511 8.05 14.61 -5.49
CA VAL A 511 7.36 14.80 -4.19
C VAL A 511 8.19 14.16 -3.08
N ARG A 512 7.93 14.73 -1.92
CA ARG A 512 8.60 14.11 -0.76
C ARG A 512 7.80 12.88 -0.28
N THR A 513 8.42 11.73 -0.43
CA THR A 513 7.73 10.48 -0.02
C THR A 513 8.33 9.99 1.31
N VAL A 514 7.41 9.28 2.05
CA VAL A 514 7.86 8.80 3.37
C VAL A 514 7.58 7.30 3.45
N SER A 515 8.58 6.57 4.04
CA SER A 515 8.38 5.11 4.19
C SER A 515 9.09 4.63 5.46
N TYR A 516 8.50 3.47 5.96
CA TYR A 516 9.23 2.86 7.10
C TYR A 516 10.62 2.39 6.67
N ARG A 517 11.55 2.40 7.62
CA ARG A 517 12.89 1.85 7.32
C ARG A 517 12.85 0.32 7.45
N GLY A 518 12.03 -0.31 6.67
CA GLY A 518 11.84 -1.78 6.70
C GLY A 518 10.45 -2.16 6.18
N THR A 519 10.43 -3.29 5.53
CA THR A 519 9.15 -3.67 4.88
C THR A 519 8.24 -4.40 5.88
N ALA A 520 8.82 -4.78 7.07
CA ALA A 520 8.02 -5.62 7.98
C ALA A 520 7.28 -4.74 8.99
N LEU A 521 7.55 -3.42 9.06
CA LEU A 521 7.00 -2.58 10.13
C LEU A 521 5.54 -2.23 9.83
N ALA A 522 5.24 -1.96 8.53
CA ALA A 522 3.86 -1.57 8.22
C ALA A 522 2.87 -2.69 8.60
N GLY A 523 3.18 -3.90 8.16
CA GLY A 523 2.28 -5.04 8.50
C GLY A 523 2.20 -5.27 10.01
N SER A 524 3.35 -5.12 10.70
CA SER A 524 3.37 -5.35 12.17
C SER A 524 2.53 -4.30 12.91
N VAL A 525 2.56 -3.05 12.42
CA VAL A 525 1.75 -1.99 13.07
C VAL A 525 0.25 -2.30 12.90
N LEU A 526 -0.11 -2.68 11.66
CA LEU A 526 -1.54 -2.94 11.42
C LEU A 526 -2.00 -4.17 12.19
N ALA A 527 -1.14 -5.17 12.27
CA ALA A 527 -1.50 -6.38 13.03
C ALA A 527 -1.64 -6.08 14.53
N GLU A 528 -0.71 -5.24 14.97
CA GLU A 528 -0.75 -4.92 16.42
C GLU A 528 -2.06 -4.17 16.77
N VAL A 529 -2.44 -3.24 15.94
CA VAL A 529 -3.62 -2.42 16.28
C VAL A 529 -4.88 -3.28 16.15
N TRP A 530 -4.87 -4.10 15.14
CA TRP A 530 -6.10 -4.86 14.87
C TRP A 530 -6.27 -6.00 15.88
N HIS A 531 -5.20 -6.66 16.43
CA HIS A 531 -5.36 -7.86 17.28
C HIS A 531 -5.34 -7.46 18.76
N ARG A 532 -4.70 -6.33 19.09
CA ARG A 532 -4.49 -6.12 20.55
C ARG A 532 -5.28 -4.90 21.01
N HIS A 533 -5.67 -4.03 20.03
CA HIS A 533 -6.37 -2.81 20.46
C HIS A 533 -7.77 -2.81 19.85
N HIS A 534 -8.72 -3.55 20.43
CA HIS A 534 -10.05 -3.77 19.83
C HIS A 534 -10.86 -2.47 19.82
N ALA A 535 -10.58 -1.57 20.85
CA ALA A 535 -11.34 -0.30 20.90
C ALA A 535 -10.96 0.62 19.72
N ALA A 536 -9.82 0.31 19.12
CA ALA A 536 -9.37 1.16 17.99
C ALA A 536 -10.00 0.69 16.66
N ARG A 537 -10.65 -0.53 16.61
CA ARG A 537 -11.15 -1.06 15.32
C ARG A 537 -12.27 -0.17 14.77
N GLY A 538 -13.18 0.27 15.66
CA GLY A 538 -14.28 1.14 15.19
C GLY A 538 -13.76 2.38 14.44
N PRO A 539 -12.96 3.22 15.15
CA PRO A 539 -12.42 4.42 14.49
C PRO A 539 -11.61 4.07 13.24
N LEU A 540 -10.85 3.02 13.31
CA LEU A 540 -10.05 2.64 12.13
C LEU A 540 -10.96 2.29 10.94
N VAL A 541 -12.04 1.54 11.18
CA VAL A 541 -12.96 1.13 10.09
C VAL A 541 -13.64 2.38 9.52
N ARG A 542 -14.10 3.31 10.35
CA ARG A 542 -14.72 4.54 9.83
C ARG A 542 -13.71 5.37 9.02
N TRP A 543 -12.54 5.39 9.58
CA TRP A 543 -11.47 6.14 8.88
C TRP A 543 -11.16 5.52 7.51
N LEU A 544 -10.97 4.20 7.40
CA LEU A 544 -10.66 3.55 6.10
C LEU A 544 -11.83 3.74 5.13
N ARG A 545 -13.07 3.71 5.64
CA ARG A 545 -14.20 3.96 4.73
C ARG A 545 -14.20 5.41 4.24
N GLY A 546 -13.85 6.25 5.19
CA GLY A 546 -13.75 7.67 4.78
C GLY A 546 -12.70 7.89 3.68
N LEU A 547 -11.61 7.08 3.71
CA LEU A 547 -10.55 7.27 2.67
C LEU A 547 -11.04 6.81 1.30
N ALA A 548 -12.11 5.98 1.30
CA ALA A 548 -12.68 5.53 0.01
C ALA A 548 -13.20 6.71 -0.82
N GLY A 549 -13.45 7.80 -0.16
CA GLY A 549 -13.98 8.99 -0.88
C GLY A 549 -12.85 9.94 -1.30
N ASP A 550 -11.59 9.66 -1.03
CA ASP A 550 -10.47 10.53 -1.43
C ASP A 550 -10.24 10.47 -2.95
N PRO A 551 -10.01 11.66 -3.61
CA PRO A 551 -9.91 11.71 -5.09
C PRO A 551 -8.56 11.16 -5.58
N ARG A 552 -7.66 11.02 -4.70
CA ARG A 552 -6.33 10.55 -5.12
C ARG A 552 -6.30 9.00 -5.07
N PRO A 553 -6.05 8.32 -6.18
CA PRO A 553 -6.07 6.85 -6.25
C PRO A 553 -5.02 6.21 -5.32
N GLN A 554 -3.84 6.97 -5.11
CA GLN A 554 -2.79 6.36 -4.25
C GLN A 554 -3.28 6.21 -2.80
N VAL A 555 -4.28 6.98 -2.36
CA VAL A 555 -4.73 6.91 -0.95
C VAL A 555 -5.82 5.84 -0.83
N TRP A 556 -6.91 5.89 -1.66
CA TRP A 556 -8.03 4.98 -1.36
C TRP A 556 -7.72 3.56 -1.84
N VAL A 557 -6.85 3.40 -2.93
CA VAL A 557 -6.55 2.02 -3.40
C VAL A 557 -5.69 1.30 -2.36
N ARG A 558 -4.72 2.00 -1.77
CA ARG A 558 -3.89 1.36 -0.72
C ARG A 558 -4.75 1.04 0.52
N ALA A 559 -5.62 1.98 0.80
CA ALA A 559 -6.54 1.68 1.93
C ALA A 559 -7.39 0.44 1.65
N ALA A 560 -7.80 0.29 0.36
CA ALA A 560 -8.61 -0.89 0.00
C ALA A 560 -7.81 -2.17 0.17
N VAL A 561 -6.52 -2.11 -0.23
CA VAL A 561 -5.68 -3.33 -0.10
C VAL A 561 -5.51 -3.67 1.39
N VAL A 562 -5.31 -2.65 2.20
CA VAL A 562 -5.13 -2.90 3.64
C VAL A 562 -6.44 -3.42 4.23
N ALA A 563 -7.58 -2.83 3.76
CA ALA A 563 -8.88 -3.31 4.28
C ALA A 563 -9.06 -4.80 3.97
N GLY A 564 -8.64 -5.22 2.75
CA GLY A 564 -8.73 -6.66 2.41
C GLY A 564 -7.83 -7.51 3.30
N GLU A 565 -6.63 -6.93 3.55
CA GLU A 565 -5.70 -7.71 4.40
C GLU A 565 -6.23 -7.78 5.84
N LEU A 566 -6.77 -6.75 6.40
CA LEU A 566 -7.30 -6.79 7.79
C LEU A 566 -8.51 -7.72 7.87
N ALA A 567 -9.29 -7.76 6.73
CA ALA A 567 -10.48 -8.64 6.74
C ALA A 567 -10.08 -10.11 6.84
N THR A 568 -8.80 -10.40 6.39
CA THR A 568 -8.37 -11.82 6.49
C THR A 568 -8.08 -12.20 7.94
N ALA A 569 -7.85 -11.22 8.76
CA ALA A 569 -7.54 -11.51 10.17
C ALA A 569 -8.83 -11.82 10.94
N ASP A 570 -9.95 -11.14 10.59
CA ASP A 570 -11.30 -11.37 11.14
C ASP A 570 -12.35 -11.09 10.06
N LEU A 571 -12.51 -12.22 9.26
CA LEU A 571 -13.30 -12.00 8.02
C LEU A 571 -14.72 -11.56 8.37
N GLY A 572 -15.36 -12.12 9.38
CA GLY A 572 -16.74 -11.73 9.72
C GLY A 572 -16.88 -10.22 10.00
N TYR A 573 -16.03 -9.74 10.93
CA TYR A 573 -16.10 -8.30 11.28
C TYR A 573 -15.64 -7.41 10.12
N GLY A 574 -14.46 -7.75 9.49
CA GLY A 574 -13.93 -6.93 8.37
C GLY A 574 -14.91 -6.84 7.20
N PHE A 575 -15.50 -8.00 6.93
CA PHE A 575 -16.44 -7.98 5.79
C PHE A 575 -17.67 -7.13 6.15
N ALA A 576 -18.28 -7.31 7.33
CA ALA A 576 -19.53 -6.61 7.71
C ALA A 576 -19.32 -5.11 7.88
N GLU A 577 -18.15 -4.77 8.42
CA GLU A 577 -18.01 -3.33 8.79
C GLU A 577 -17.20 -2.57 7.74
N LEU A 578 -16.32 -3.28 6.92
CA LEU A 578 -15.41 -2.51 6.02
C LEU A 578 -15.83 -2.71 4.56
N ILE A 579 -16.25 -3.94 4.20
CA ILE A 579 -16.40 -4.22 2.75
C ILE A 579 -17.88 -4.10 2.37
N ARG A 580 -18.81 -4.58 3.16
CA ARG A 580 -20.23 -4.67 2.77
C ARG A 580 -20.85 -3.27 2.61
N PRO A 581 -20.60 -2.25 3.52
CA PRO A 581 -21.23 -0.93 3.34
C PRO A 581 -20.75 -0.24 2.06
N LEU A 582 -19.52 -0.52 1.65
CA LEU A 582 -18.99 0.18 0.46
C LEU A 582 -19.38 -0.57 -0.82
N SER A 583 -19.80 -1.85 -0.69
CA SER A 583 -20.10 -2.64 -1.91
C SER A 583 -21.45 -2.24 -2.49
N ALA A 584 -22.28 -1.63 -1.66
CA ALA A 584 -23.62 -1.26 -2.18
C ALA A 584 -23.77 0.26 -2.20
N ALA A 585 -22.57 0.96 -2.09
CA ALA A 585 -22.65 2.44 -2.04
C ALA A 585 -22.98 3.00 -3.43
N GLU A 586 -23.61 4.17 -3.42
CA GLU A 586 -23.98 4.81 -4.71
C GLU A 586 -22.75 5.30 -5.46
N ASP A 587 -21.74 5.64 -4.72
CA ASP A 587 -20.50 6.13 -5.34
C ASP A 587 -19.67 4.96 -5.91
N THR A 588 -19.30 5.10 -7.23
CA THR A 588 -18.60 3.98 -7.93
C THR A 588 -17.20 3.76 -7.33
N ARG A 589 -16.54 4.86 -6.87
CA ARG A 589 -15.22 4.70 -6.25
C ARG A 589 -15.30 3.82 -4.99
N ARG A 590 -16.26 4.04 -4.20
CA ARG A 590 -16.39 3.21 -2.97
C ARG A 590 -16.67 1.75 -3.34
N ARG A 591 -17.43 1.51 -4.39
CA ARG A 591 -17.62 0.11 -4.82
C ARG A 591 -16.32 -0.50 -5.35
N TYR A 592 -15.58 0.32 -6.16
CA TYR A 592 -14.26 -0.17 -6.62
C TYR A 592 -13.35 -0.51 -5.45
N PHE A 593 -13.38 0.36 -4.43
CA PHE A 593 -12.62 0.09 -3.20
C PHE A 593 -13.00 -1.29 -2.64
N ALA A 594 -14.33 -1.60 -2.55
CA ALA A 594 -14.78 -2.89 -1.99
C ALA A 594 -14.31 -4.07 -2.86
N ALA A 595 -14.38 -3.88 -4.18
CA ALA A 595 -13.92 -4.96 -5.07
C ALA A 595 -12.41 -5.23 -4.90
N THR A 596 -11.62 -4.12 -4.74
CA THR A 596 -10.16 -4.29 -4.55
C THR A 596 -9.88 -4.98 -3.21
N ALA A 597 -10.68 -4.64 -2.19
CA ALA A 597 -10.48 -5.30 -0.88
C ALA A 597 -10.83 -6.79 -0.97
N LEU A 598 -11.91 -7.17 -1.72
CA LEU A 598 -12.26 -8.59 -1.90
C LEU A 598 -11.16 -9.35 -2.64
N HIS A 599 -10.67 -8.59 -3.65
CA HIS A 599 -9.56 -9.23 -4.38
C HIS A 599 -8.39 -9.55 -3.45
N GLN A 600 -8.08 -8.55 -2.63
CA GLN A 600 -6.94 -8.78 -1.70
C GLN A 600 -7.26 -9.91 -0.71
N ALA A 601 -8.45 -9.99 -0.20
CA ALA A 601 -8.82 -11.01 0.80
C ALA A 601 -8.85 -12.40 0.18
N ALA A 602 -9.08 -12.45 -1.14
CA ALA A 602 -9.22 -13.77 -1.81
C ALA A 602 -7.83 -14.37 -2.10
N GLY A 603 -6.76 -13.68 -1.67
CA GLY A 603 -5.39 -14.12 -2.00
C GLY A 603 -5.02 -15.40 -1.24
N ARG A 604 -5.76 -15.87 -0.13
CA ARG A 604 -5.36 -17.04 0.69
C ARG A 604 -6.59 -17.88 1.02
N GLU A 605 -6.23 -19.28 1.06
CA GLU A 605 -7.32 -20.11 1.64
C GLU A 605 -7.31 -20.01 3.18
N PRO A 606 -8.70 -20.25 3.76
CA PRO A 606 -10.06 -20.51 3.25
C PRO A 606 -10.77 -19.21 2.84
N HIS A 607 -10.20 -18.02 2.89
CA HIS A 607 -10.85 -16.73 2.59
C HIS A 607 -11.27 -16.66 1.12
N ARG A 608 -10.51 -17.27 0.33
CA ARG A 608 -10.88 -17.24 -1.11
C ARG A 608 -12.24 -17.93 -1.32
N SER A 609 -12.47 -19.08 -0.68
CA SER A 609 -13.75 -19.80 -0.86
C SER A 609 -14.92 -18.97 -0.31
N ALA A 610 -14.70 -18.34 0.82
CA ALA A 610 -15.76 -17.48 1.38
C ALA A 610 -16.08 -16.30 0.46
N VAL A 611 -15.02 -15.66 -0.04
CA VAL A 611 -15.24 -14.50 -0.94
C VAL A 611 -15.92 -14.97 -2.24
N ARG A 612 -15.52 -16.13 -2.66
CA ARG A 612 -16.19 -16.66 -3.88
C ARG A 612 -17.68 -16.83 -3.63
N GLY A 613 -18.10 -17.42 -2.51
CA GLY A 613 -19.54 -17.55 -2.18
C GLY A 613 -20.25 -16.19 -2.20
N VAL A 614 -19.63 -15.15 -1.65
CA VAL A 614 -20.25 -13.80 -1.60
C VAL A 614 -20.39 -13.22 -3.00
N VAL A 615 -19.33 -13.32 -3.81
CA VAL A 615 -19.35 -12.68 -5.15
C VAL A 615 -20.38 -13.42 -6.03
N GLU A 616 -20.48 -14.74 -5.86
CA GLU A 616 -21.49 -15.46 -6.67
C GLU A 616 -22.90 -15.08 -6.23
N ASP A 617 -23.08 -14.88 -4.96
CA ASP A 617 -24.40 -14.42 -4.48
C ASP A 617 -24.71 -13.01 -4.99
N TRP A 618 -23.69 -12.14 -5.02
CA TRP A 618 -23.93 -10.76 -5.46
C TRP A 618 -24.17 -10.70 -6.98
N ALA A 619 -23.60 -11.66 -7.67
CA ALA A 619 -23.78 -11.66 -9.14
C ALA A 619 -25.26 -11.79 -9.50
N ASP A 620 -26.03 -12.38 -8.55
CA ASP A 620 -27.45 -12.57 -8.87
C ASP A 620 -28.33 -11.72 -7.92
N ALA A 621 -27.74 -10.80 -7.24
CA ALA A 621 -28.51 -10.02 -6.24
C ALA A 621 -29.41 -8.99 -6.94
N PRO A 622 -30.54 -8.67 -6.33
CA PRO A 622 -31.48 -7.70 -6.91
C PRO A 622 -30.94 -6.27 -6.84
N VAL A 623 -29.90 -6.13 -6.06
CA VAL A 623 -29.33 -4.77 -5.90
C VAL A 623 -28.24 -4.55 -6.98
N PRO A 624 -28.44 -3.53 -7.93
CA PRO A 624 -27.51 -3.28 -9.05
C PRO A 624 -26.10 -2.91 -8.56
N ALA A 625 -25.99 -2.24 -7.50
CA ALA A 625 -24.65 -1.85 -7.00
C ALA A 625 -23.82 -3.08 -6.61
N LEU A 626 -24.46 -4.07 -6.04
CA LEU A 626 -23.70 -5.29 -5.66
C LEU A 626 -23.25 -6.05 -6.91
N ARG A 627 -24.07 -6.09 -7.91
CA ARG A 627 -23.65 -6.77 -9.16
C ARG A 627 -22.45 -6.06 -9.80
N TRP A 628 -22.55 -4.71 -9.73
CA TRP A 628 -21.41 -3.95 -10.27
C TRP A 628 -20.11 -4.31 -9.54
N THR A 629 -20.13 -4.35 -8.23
CA THR A 629 -18.92 -4.67 -7.44
C THR A 629 -18.49 -6.11 -7.73
N ALA A 630 -19.45 -7.04 -7.86
CA ALA A 630 -19.12 -8.45 -8.16
C ALA A 630 -18.42 -8.58 -9.52
N ALA A 631 -18.92 -7.80 -10.52
CA ALA A 631 -18.30 -7.86 -11.85
C ALA A 631 -16.82 -7.46 -11.79
N LEU A 632 -16.53 -6.41 -11.03
CA LEU A 632 -15.12 -5.96 -10.94
C LEU A 632 -14.27 -6.98 -10.16
N ALA A 633 -14.80 -7.55 -9.06
CA ALA A 633 -14.03 -8.54 -8.25
C ALA A 633 -13.74 -9.80 -9.09
N LEU A 634 -14.70 -10.20 -9.92
CA LEU A 634 -14.49 -11.40 -10.76
C LEU A 634 -13.38 -11.18 -11.77
N GLY A 635 -13.18 -9.90 -12.20
CA GLY A 635 -12.17 -9.57 -13.22
C GLY A 635 -10.74 -9.74 -12.69
N SER A 636 -10.57 -9.88 -11.36
CA SER A 636 -9.20 -10.04 -10.80
C SER A 636 -8.63 -11.41 -11.10
N GLY A 637 -9.51 -12.42 -11.38
CA GLY A 637 -9.04 -13.74 -11.86
C GLY A 637 -8.55 -14.61 -10.71
N ARG A 638 -8.79 -14.18 -9.40
CA ARG A 638 -8.29 -14.96 -8.25
C ARG A 638 -9.45 -15.59 -7.50
N ILE A 639 -10.63 -15.05 -7.67
CA ILE A 639 -11.75 -15.42 -6.79
C ILE A 639 -12.38 -16.72 -7.30
N VAL A 640 -12.49 -16.75 -8.66
CA VAL A 640 -13.06 -17.98 -9.24
C VAL A 640 -11.99 -18.68 -10.07
N ASP A 641 -11.72 -19.97 -9.67
CA ASP A 641 -10.58 -20.67 -10.31
C ASP A 641 -10.93 -21.06 -11.75
N ASP A 642 -12.23 -21.33 -12.03
CA ASP A 642 -12.66 -21.73 -13.39
C ASP A 642 -13.00 -20.49 -14.24
N THR A 643 -12.15 -20.36 -15.34
CA THR A 643 -12.27 -19.15 -16.18
C THR A 643 -13.63 -19.12 -16.88
N ARG A 644 -14.10 -20.19 -17.34
CA ARG A 644 -15.42 -20.19 -18.03
C ARG A 644 -16.54 -19.78 -17.08
N ARG A 645 -16.53 -20.39 -15.94
CA ARG A 645 -17.57 -20.00 -14.98
C ARG A 645 -17.51 -18.49 -14.68
N ALA A 646 -16.29 -17.95 -14.41
CA ALA A 646 -16.18 -16.49 -14.19
C ALA A 646 -16.76 -15.70 -15.38
N MET A 647 -16.46 -16.13 -16.63
CA MET A 647 -16.98 -15.43 -17.82
C MET A 647 -18.51 -15.54 -17.89
N GLU A 648 -19.07 -16.70 -17.46
CA GLU A 648 -20.54 -16.86 -17.49
C GLU A 648 -21.20 -15.94 -16.46
N LEU A 649 -20.61 -15.89 -15.28
CA LEU A 649 -21.16 -14.96 -14.28
C LEU A 649 -21.11 -13.50 -14.78
N LEU A 650 -19.94 -13.15 -15.43
CA LEU A 650 -19.86 -11.76 -15.94
C LEU A 650 -20.89 -11.52 -17.05
N CYS A 651 -21.08 -12.55 -17.85
CA CYS A 651 -22.10 -12.40 -18.92
C CYS A 651 -23.49 -12.26 -18.31
N GLY A 652 -23.79 -13.05 -17.28
CA GLY A 652 -25.09 -12.94 -16.60
C GLY A 652 -25.32 -11.53 -16.01
N ILE A 653 -24.25 -11.02 -15.43
CA ILE A 653 -24.35 -9.66 -14.84
C ILE A 653 -24.57 -8.63 -15.95
N GLY A 654 -23.88 -8.75 -17.07
CA GLY A 654 -23.95 -7.77 -18.18
C GLY A 654 -25.32 -7.79 -18.86
N GLY A 655 -25.95 -8.95 -18.83
CA GLY A 655 -27.23 -9.08 -19.59
C GLY A 655 -28.42 -8.64 -18.73
N ARG A 656 -28.26 -8.22 -17.50
CA ARG A 656 -29.39 -7.83 -16.63
C ARG A 656 -29.76 -6.37 -16.85
N ASP A 657 -31.10 -6.06 -16.49
CA ASP A 657 -31.61 -4.68 -16.54
C ASP A 657 -31.25 -4.01 -17.87
N ASP A 658 -31.41 -4.81 -18.97
CA ASP A 658 -31.20 -4.30 -20.34
C ASP A 658 -29.75 -3.87 -20.57
N GLY A 659 -28.83 -4.56 -19.88
CA GLY A 659 -27.38 -4.34 -20.16
C GLY A 659 -26.81 -3.14 -19.37
N ALA A 660 -27.46 -2.80 -18.31
CA ALA A 660 -26.99 -1.61 -17.54
C ALA A 660 -25.56 -1.85 -17.02
N HIS A 661 -25.20 -3.14 -16.88
CA HIS A 661 -23.86 -3.40 -16.28
C HIS A 661 -22.94 -4.04 -17.31
N ALA A 662 -23.29 -3.88 -18.57
CA ALA A 662 -22.50 -4.51 -19.67
C ALA A 662 -21.09 -3.93 -19.71
N LEU A 663 -20.98 -2.60 -19.38
CA LEU A 663 -19.63 -1.98 -19.50
C LEU A 663 -18.71 -2.49 -18.38
N VAL A 664 -19.19 -2.53 -17.13
CA VAL A 664 -18.30 -3.02 -16.04
C VAL A 664 -18.04 -4.53 -16.23
N ALA A 665 -19.05 -5.32 -16.73
CA ALA A 665 -18.82 -6.77 -16.97
C ALA A 665 -17.77 -6.98 -18.06
N SER A 666 -17.91 -6.18 -19.14
CA SER A 666 -16.88 -6.30 -20.20
C SER A 666 -15.50 -5.89 -19.69
N PHE A 667 -15.50 -4.86 -18.79
CA PHE A 667 -14.21 -4.46 -18.19
C PHE A 667 -13.61 -5.61 -17.38
N GLY A 668 -14.37 -6.28 -16.50
CA GLY A 668 -13.89 -7.44 -15.74
C GLY A 668 -13.43 -8.59 -16.65
N ALA A 669 -14.23 -8.88 -17.75
CA ALA A 669 -13.86 -9.98 -18.68
C ALA A 669 -12.54 -9.68 -19.39
N THR A 670 -12.37 -8.41 -19.75
CA THR A 670 -11.11 -8.03 -20.46
C THR A 670 -9.92 -8.19 -19.50
N ARG A 671 -10.12 -7.91 -18.24
CA ARG A 671 -8.99 -8.07 -17.28
C ARG A 671 -8.61 -9.55 -17.14
N LEU A 672 -9.60 -10.44 -17.31
CA LEU A 672 -9.24 -11.88 -17.27
C LEU A 672 -8.38 -12.27 -18.47
N VAL A 673 -8.62 -11.56 -19.62
CA VAL A 673 -7.81 -11.87 -20.83
C VAL A 673 -6.43 -11.22 -20.71
N ALA A 674 -6.32 -10.18 -19.79
CA ALA A 674 -5.06 -9.40 -19.68
C ALA A 674 -4.18 -10.01 -18.59
N GLY A 675 -4.13 -11.44 -18.52
CA GLY A 675 -3.28 -12.08 -17.50
C GLY A 675 -2.96 -13.53 -17.90
N SER A 676 -2.72 -14.32 -16.86
CA SER A 676 -2.26 -15.71 -17.10
C SER A 676 -3.38 -16.58 -17.68
N ARG A 677 -4.64 -16.08 -17.68
CA ARG A 677 -5.78 -16.88 -18.19
C ARG A 677 -6.16 -16.41 -19.60
N ALA A 678 -5.35 -15.70 -20.21
CA ALA A 678 -5.66 -15.06 -21.51
C ALA A 678 -6.06 -16.10 -22.55
N GLY A 679 -5.31 -17.18 -22.62
CA GLY A 679 -5.62 -18.21 -23.65
C GLY A 679 -7.02 -18.78 -23.46
N GLU A 680 -7.37 -19.15 -22.19
CA GLU A 680 -8.70 -19.76 -21.91
C GLU A 680 -9.83 -18.75 -22.11
N ALA A 681 -9.61 -17.57 -21.56
CA ALA A 681 -10.67 -16.55 -21.66
C ALA A 681 -10.91 -16.13 -23.11
N ALA A 682 -9.79 -15.96 -23.91
CA ALA A 682 -9.97 -15.58 -25.34
C ALA A 682 -10.69 -16.69 -26.12
N THR A 683 -10.47 -17.90 -25.75
CA THR A 683 -11.15 -19.02 -26.44
C THR A 683 -12.65 -19.01 -26.14
N VAL A 684 -12.96 -18.73 -24.87
CA VAL A 684 -14.40 -18.66 -24.52
C VAL A 684 -15.07 -17.54 -25.32
N LEU A 685 -14.42 -16.42 -25.39
CA LEU A 685 -15.03 -15.29 -26.14
C LEU A 685 -15.22 -15.65 -27.62
N CYS A 686 -14.25 -16.37 -28.21
CA CYS A 686 -14.40 -16.75 -29.63
C CYS A 686 -15.56 -17.75 -29.79
N GLU A 687 -15.68 -18.61 -28.81
CA GLU A 687 -16.82 -19.56 -28.88
C GLU A 687 -18.16 -18.81 -28.80
N TRP A 688 -18.18 -17.89 -27.86
CA TRP A 688 -19.42 -17.13 -27.73
C TRP A 688 -19.71 -16.29 -28.97
N ALA A 689 -18.66 -15.82 -29.58
CA ALA A 689 -18.88 -14.98 -30.79
C ALA A 689 -19.45 -15.83 -31.93
N GLU A 690 -19.19 -17.16 -31.85
CA GLU A 690 -19.64 -18.00 -32.99
C GLU A 690 -21.01 -18.61 -32.68
N HIS A 691 -21.09 -19.05 -31.44
CA HIS A 691 -22.29 -19.86 -31.19
C HIS A 691 -22.99 -19.36 -29.92
N GLY A 692 -22.76 -18.11 -29.59
CA GLY A 692 -23.23 -17.68 -28.25
C GLY A 692 -24.63 -17.05 -28.35
N THR A 693 -25.30 -16.88 -27.21
CA THR A 693 -26.55 -16.10 -27.11
C THR A 693 -26.30 -14.61 -27.40
N ASP A 694 -27.35 -13.85 -27.62
CA ASP A 694 -27.19 -12.40 -27.91
C ASP A 694 -26.41 -11.70 -26.80
N GLU A 695 -26.66 -12.11 -25.61
CA GLU A 695 -25.93 -11.48 -24.46
C GLU A 695 -24.44 -11.84 -24.51
N GLN A 696 -24.18 -13.07 -24.83
CA GLN A 696 -22.76 -13.49 -24.92
C GLN A 696 -22.05 -12.77 -26.08
N ILE A 697 -22.76 -12.66 -27.13
CA ILE A 697 -22.12 -12.00 -28.29
C ILE A 697 -21.89 -10.52 -27.96
N ASP A 698 -22.89 -9.94 -27.34
CA ASP A 698 -22.73 -8.51 -26.98
C ASP A 698 -21.53 -8.31 -26.04
N LEU A 699 -21.46 -9.08 -24.95
CA LEU A 699 -20.31 -8.97 -24.05
C LEU A 699 -18.98 -9.21 -24.77
N THR A 700 -18.97 -10.23 -25.67
CA THR A 700 -17.73 -10.54 -26.43
C THR A 700 -17.30 -9.33 -27.27
N MET A 701 -18.28 -8.70 -27.90
CA MET A 701 -17.88 -7.58 -28.78
C MET A 701 -17.46 -6.37 -27.95
N LEU A 702 -18.08 -6.18 -26.84
CA LEU A 702 -17.62 -5.07 -25.98
C LEU A 702 -16.21 -5.35 -25.45
N CYS A 703 -15.94 -6.62 -25.08
CA CYS A 703 -14.58 -6.98 -24.63
C CYS A 703 -13.57 -6.81 -25.77
N ALA A 704 -14.02 -7.18 -26.99
CA ALA A 704 -13.10 -7.03 -28.15
C ALA A 704 -12.75 -5.56 -28.37
N VAL A 705 -13.76 -4.70 -28.27
CA VAL A 705 -13.48 -3.26 -28.48
C VAL A 705 -12.48 -2.78 -27.41
N ARG A 706 -12.63 -3.19 -26.20
CA ARG A 706 -11.71 -2.74 -25.12
C ARG A 706 -10.30 -3.33 -25.32
N LEU A 707 -10.26 -4.61 -25.66
CA LEU A 707 -8.95 -5.26 -25.84
C LEU A 707 -8.15 -4.57 -26.94
N PHE A 708 -8.88 -4.01 -27.94
CA PHE A 708 -8.12 -3.52 -29.11
C PHE A 708 -7.82 -2.04 -28.98
N CYS A 709 -8.48 -1.48 -27.93
CA CYS A 709 -8.27 -0.01 -27.86
C CYS A 709 -7.51 0.35 -26.59
N ALA A 710 -7.33 -0.64 -25.69
CA ALA A 710 -6.73 -0.28 -24.38
C ALA A 710 -5.22 -0.54 -24.43
N ARG A 711 -4.50 0.15 -23.58
CA ARG A 711 -3.09 -0.17 -23.32
C ARG A 711 -2.97 -1.26 -22.24
N THR A 712 -1.76 -1.83 -22.24
CA THR A 712 -1.58 -2.95 -21.31
C THR A 712 -1.68 -2.47 -19.85
N ASP A 713 -1.24 -1.35 -19.49
CA ASP A 713 -1.22 -0.90 -18.07
C ASP A 713 -2.61 -0.42 -17.64
N ASP A 714 -3.58 -0.38 -18.65
CA ASP A 714 -4.97 -0.02 -18.27
C ASP A 714 -5.71 -1.23 -17.70
N MET A 715 -5.27 -2.41 -18.10
CA MET A 715 -6.16 -3.56 -17.80
C MET A 715 -5.38 -4.62 -17.02
N TRP A 716 -4.07 -4.71 -17.27
CA TRP A 716 -3.26 -5.78 -16.65
C TRP A 716 -3.10 -5.55 -15.15
N GLN A 717 -3.36 -6.72 -14.36
CA GLN A 717 -3.07 -6.71 -12.91
C GLN A 717 -2.20 -7.92 -12.54
N ALA A 718 -1.10 -7.62 -11.74
CA ALA A 718 -0.18 -8.73 -11.39
C ALA A 718 -0.92 -9.76 -10.52
N GLU A 719 -0.82 -11.04 -11.02
CA GLU A 719 -1.44 -12.17 -10.29
C GLU A 719 -0.42 -12.81 -9.33
N SER A 720 -0.24 -12.26 -8.17
CA SER A 720 0.74 -12.83 -7.23
C SER A 720 0.74 -14.36 -7.25
N CYS A 721 1.97 -15.09 -7.41
CA CYS A 721 2.21 -16.56 -7.44
C CYS A 721 1.70 -17.21 -6.15
N ASP A 722 0.55 -17.95 -6.18
CA ASP A 722 0.21 -19.03 -5.21
C ASP A 722 1.38 -20.02 -5.08
N GLY A 723 2.47 -19.83 -4.26
CA GLY A 723 3.33 -21.01 -4.00
C GLY A 723 2.86 -22.25 -4.77
N PRO A 724 3.84 -23.18 -5.28
CA PRO A 724 3.55 -24.40 -6.05
C PRO A 724 2.33 -25.15 -5.47
N ASP A 725 1.10 -24.96 -5.85
CA ASP A 725 0.02 -25.97 -5.86
C ASP A 725 0.58 -27.38 -5.62
N GLU A 726 1.24 -27.66 -4.45
CA GLU A 726 1.29 -29.13 -4.25
C GLU A 726 -0.13 -29.72 -4.22
N PRO A 727 -0.57 -30.41 -5.30
CA PRO A 727 -1.81 -31.18 -5.24
C PRO A 727 -1.99 -31.86 -3.87
N PRO A 728 -3.04 -31.58 -3.10
CA PRO A 728 -3.23 -32.34 -1.86
C PRO A 728 -2.83 -33.81 -2.02
N ALA A 729 -1.62 -34.18 -1.54
CA ALA A 729 -1.38 -35.60 -1.23
C ALA A 729 -2.68 -36.31 -0.80
N GLU A 730 -3.48 -36.82 -1.78
CA GLU A 730 -4.35 -37.99 -1.56
C GLU A 730 -4.04 -38.68 -0.23
N SER A 731 -4.33 -38.05 0.90
CA SER A 731 -4.39 -38.91 2.10
C SER A 731 -5.86 -39.17 2.47
N ALA A 732 -6.55 -40.13 1.82
CA ALA A 732 -7.46 -41.13 2.41
C ALA A 732 -7.41 -41.08 3.95
N LEU A 733 -8.11 -40.03 4.56
CA LEU A 733 -8.59 -40.43 5.91
C LEU A 733 -9.82 -39.57 6.26
N SER A 734 -11.06 -40.11 5.99
CA SER A 734 -12.32 -40.24 6.76
C SER A 734 -12.62 -38.97 7.56
N ALA A 735 -13.26 -37.95 6.92
CA ALA A 735 -14.00 -36.84 7.56
C ALA A 735 -15.15 -37.39 8.42
N PRO A 736 -15.17 -37.17 9.79
CA PRO A 736 -16.46 -37.30 10.48
C PRO A 736 -17.35 -36.06 10.26
N SER A 737 -18.52 -36.22 9.54
CA SER A 737 -19.84 -35.54 9.49
C SER A 737 -20.19 -34.86 10.81
N PHE A 738 -19.75 -33.61 10.99
CA PHE A 738 -20.39 -32.80 12.06
C PHE A 738 -21.38 -31.82 11.43
N ALA A 739 -22.62 -32.16 11.23
CA ALA A 739 -23.94 -31.47 11.32
C ALA A 739 -24.05 -30.67 12.61
N GLY A 740 -23.54 -29.43 12.65
CA GLY A 740 -24.03 -28.54 13.74
C GLY A 740 -24.49 -27.19 13.17
N ARG A 741 -25.81 -27.08 12.87
CA ARG A 741 -26.90 -26.12 13.17
C ARG A 741 -26.34 -24.77 13.65
N VAL A 742 -26.05 -23.90 12.72
CA VAL A 742 -25.81 -22.46 12.94
C VAL A 742 -27.16 -21.74 13.05
N TRP A 743 -27.60 -21.43 14.30
CA TRP A 743 -28.36 -20.41 15.05
C TRP A 743 -28.31 -19.05 14.36
N ARG A 744 -29.42 -18.68 13.66
CA ARG A 744 -29.82 -17.34 13.17
C ARG A 744 -30.46 -16.53 14.31
N PRO A 745 -29.98 -15.28 14.70
CA PRO A 745 -31.03 -14.47 15.35
C PRO A 745 -31.56 -13.37 14.42
N GLY A 746 -32.90 -13.54 14.04
CA GLY A 746 -34.02 -12.60 14.30
C GLY A 746 -34.36 -11.82 13.02
N GLY A 747 -35.34 -12.37 12.21
CA GLY A 747 -36.15 -11.39 11.41
C GLY A 747 -37.49 -12.03 11.01
N VAL A 748 -38.57 -11.77 11.80
CA VAL A 748 -39.98 -11.35 11.71
C VAL A 748 -40.66 -12.08 10.54
N ARG A 749 -41.32 -13.22 10.83
CA ARG A 749 -42.37 -14.08 10.22
C ARG A 749 -43.60 -13.27 9.85
N LEU A 750 -43.69 -12.90 8.56
CA LEU A 750 -45.01 -12.62 7.96
C LEU A 750 -45.56 -13.88 7.28
N ALA A 751 -46.45 -14.68 7.97
CA ALA A 751 -47.67 -15.48 7.78
C ALA A 751 -48.34 -15.18 6.43
N GLY A 752 -48.27 -16.16 5.50
CA GLY A 752 -49.43 -16.95 5.02
C GLY A 752 -49.58 -16.81 3.50
N ARG A 753 -49.00 -17.77 2.80
CA ARG A 753 -49.79 -18.22 1.63
C ARG A 753 -49.08 -19.39 0.95
N THR A 754 -49.47 -20.62 1.36
CA THR A 754 -49.36 -21.88 0.60
C THR A 754 -49.73 -21.68 -0.87
N PRO A 755 -48.70 -22.00 -1.80
CA PRO A 755 -49.36 -22.44 -3.06
C PRO A 755 -48.93 -23.87 -3.45
N GLY A 756 -49.93 -24.87 -3.37
CA GLY A 756 -50.54 -25.73 -4.41
C GLY A 756 -49.56 -26.09 -5.53
N GLN A 757 -48.81 -27.15 -5.29
CA GLN A 757 -48.39 -28.06 -6.38
C GLN A 757 -49.25 -27.90 -7.63
N PRO A 758 -48.52 -27.65 -8.82
CA PRO A 758 -48.62 -28.72 -9.83
C PRO A 758 -47.37 -28.76 -10.74
N GLY A 759 -46.70 -29.97 -10.78
CA GLY A 759 -46.67 -30.78 -12.03
C GLY A 759 -45.32 -30.63 -12.74
N GLY A 760 -44.39 -31.58 -12.40
CA GLY A 760 -43.68 -32.51 -13.32
C GLY A 760 -43.11 -31.79 -14.55
N ALA A 761 -41.95 -31.17 -14.38
CA ALA A 761 -41.02 -31.16 -15.55
C ALA A 761 -39.58 -31.04 -15.04
N GLY A 762 -38.97 -32.15 -14.63
CA GLY A 762 -37.61 -32.70 -14.82
C GLY A 762 -36.54 -31.61 -14.98
N PRO A 763 -35.50 -31.43 -14.10
CA PRO A 763 -34.37 -30.50 -14.29
C PRO A 763 -33.47 -30.93 -15.47
N HIS A 764 -33.73 -30.52 -16.72
CA HIS A 764 -32.68 -30.43 -17.75
C HIS A 764 -31.38 -29.86 -17.19
N ALA A 765 -30.64 -30.58 -16.38
CA ALA A 765 -29.18 -30.69 -16.24
C ALA A 765 -28.47 -30.50 -17.59
N LEU A 766 -28.34 -29.32 -18.13
CA LEU A 766 -27.35 -28.95 -19.17
C LEU A 766 -25.93 -29.22 -18.68
N THR A 767 -25.46 -30.48 -18.54
CA THR A 767 -24.01 -30.81 -18.53
C THR A 767 -23.56 -31.15 -19.95
N ARG A 768 -23.50 -30.20 -20.86
CA ARG A 768 -22.60 -30.45 -22.02
C ARG A 768 -21.14 -30.23 -21.62
N THR A 769 -20.45 -31.10 -20.86
CA THR A 769 -18.98 -31.28 -20.75
C THR A 769 -18.31 -31.12 -22.10
N ASP A 770 -18.11 -29.83 -22.59
CA ASP A 770 -17.13 -29.34 -23.59
C ASP A 770 -15.94 -30.30 -23.74
N GLU A 771 -15.98 -31.51 -24.45
CA GLU A 771 -15.07 -32.51 -25.05
C GLU A 771 -13.79 -31.85 -25.56
N ARG A 772 -13.39 -30.49 -25.27
CA ARG A 772 -12.09 -29.96 -25.71
C ARG A 772 -11.14 -29.86 -24.51
N PRO A 773 -10.00 -30.47 -24.67
CA PRO A 773 -9.04 -30.37 -23.56
C PRO A 773 -8.85 -28.91 -23.09
N PRO A 774 -8.99 -28.66 -21.77
CA PRO A 774 -8.87 -27.31 -21.20
C PRO A 774 -7.55 -26.64 -21.60
N VAL A 775 -7.65 -25.43 -22.31
CA VAL A 775 -6.44 -24.62 -22.56
C VAL A 775 -5.71 -24.37 -21.22
N PRO A 776 -4.46 -24.90 -21.10
CA PRO A 776 -3.76 -24.73 -19.83
C PRO A 776 -3.46 -23.25 -19.53
N ARG A 777 -3.60 -22.97 -18.22
CA ARG A 777 -3.26 -21.62 -17.76
C ARG A 777 -1.75 -21.35 -17.91
N ALA A 778 -1.39 -20.13 -18.39
CA ALA A 778 0.03 -19.76 -18.55
C ALA A 778 0.69 -19.51 -17.18
N PRO A 779 2.06 -19.72 -17.15
CA PRO A 779 2.76 -19.44 -15.89
C PRO A 779 2.61 -17.97 -15.47
N VAL A 780 2.13 -17.71 -14.20
CA VAL A 780 1.74 -16.35 -13.72
C VAL A 780 2.99 -15.47 -13.63
N ALA A 781 4.12 -16.03 -13.07
CA ALA A 781 5.31 -15.18 -12.83
C ALA A 781 5.89 -14.67 -14.16
N THR A 782 5.97 -15.60 -15.13
CA THR A 782 6.56 -15.18 -16.43
C THR A 782 5.62 -14.22 -17.16
N THR A 783 4.33 -14.52 -17.08
CA THR A 783 3.35 -13.64 -17.77
C THR A 783 3.37 -12.23 -17.16
N ASP A 784 3.38 -12.15 -15.84
CA ASP A 784 3.40 -10.83 -15.19
C ASP A 784 4.67 -10.03 -15.54
N ALA A 785 5.81 -10.73 -15.54
CA ALA A 785 7.08 -10.03 -15.86
C ALA A 785 7.08 -9.51 -17.30
N GLU A 786 6.52 -10.30 -18.19
CA GLU A 786 6.55 -9.88 -19.61
C GLU A 786 5.52 -8.76 -19.87
N LEU A 787 4.36 -8.88 -19.26
CA LEU A 787 3.34 -7.82 -19.49
C LEU A 787 3.78 -6.52 -18.82
N ALA A 788 4.47 -6.63 -17.70
CA ALA A 788 5.02 -5.40 -17.08
C ALA A 788 6.02 -4.71 -18.00
N ARG A 789 6.83 -5.48 -18.74
CA ARG A 789 7.83 -4.88 -19.66
C ARG A 789 7.15 -4.21 -20.86
N ARG A 790 5.90 -4.67 -21.09
CA ARG A 790 5.19 -4.13 -22.28
C ARG A 790 3.99 -3.31 -21.83
N ALA A 791 4.16 -2.58 -20.80
CA ALA A 791 3.01 -1.89 -20.15
C ALA A 791 2.42 -0.83 -21.11
N HIS A 792 3.29 -0.33 -22.05
CA HIS A 792 2.79 0.78 -22.89
C HIS A 792 2.30 0.25 -24.24
N TRP A 793 2.36 -1.16 -24.40
CA TRP A 793 1.95 -1.76 -25.68
C TRP A 793 0.42 -1.82 -25.75
N PRO A 794 -0.04 -1.82 -27.09
CA PRO A 794 -1.46 -2.21 -27.21
C PRO A 794 -1.72 -3.57 -26.54
N LEU A 795 -2.80 -3.62 -25.71
CA LEU A 795 -3.04 -4.77 -24.80
C LEU A 795 -3.12 -6.07 -25.59
N ALA A 796 -3.92 -6.13 -26.69
CA ALA A 796 -4.13 -7.42 -27.41
C ALA A 796 -2.81 -7.93 -28.02
N LEU A 797 -1.94 -7.01 -28.46
CA LEU A 797 -0.66 -7.46 -29.03
C LEU A 797 0.28 -7.96 -27.93
N ALA A 798 0.26 -7.20 -26.84
CA ALA A 798 1.15 -7.61 -25.73
C ALA A 798 0.74 -8.98 -25.20
N VAL A 799 -0.58 -9.22 -25.09
CA VAL A 799 -1.04 -10.52 -24.56
C VAL A 799 -0.73 -11.62 -25.58
N ALA A 800 -0.94 -11.37 -26.86
CA ALA A 800 -0.72 -12.39 -27.90
C ALA A 800 0.74 -12.85 -27.94
N VAL A 801 1.63 -11.96 -27.66
CA VAL A 801 3.07 -12.33 -27.75
C VAL A 801 3.50 -13.00 -26.43
N THR A 802 2.78 -12.60 -25.35
CA THR A 802 3.21 -13.10 -24.03
C THR A 802 2.60 -14.49 -23.77
N VAL A 803 1.33 -14.64 -24.17
CA VAL A 803 0.66 -15.94 -24.00
C VAL A 803 0.30 -16.51 -25.38
N GLU A 804 1.10 -17.45 -25.82
CA GLU A 804 0.99 -17.93 -27.23
C GLU A 804 -0.39 -18.54 -27.49
N SER A 805 -0.95 -19.25 -26.48
CA SER A 805 -2.27 -19.88 -26.69
C SER A 805 -3.37 -18.84 -26.95
N ALA A 806 -3.13 -17.53 -26.63
CA ALA A 806 -4.17 -16.49 -26.83
C ALA A 806 -4.05 -15.86 -28.22
N ALA A 807 -2.99 -16.11 -28.97
CA ALA A 807 -2.71 -15.37 -30.22
C ALA A 807 -3.80 -15.66 -31.27
N GLU A 808 -4.12 -17.00 -31.49
CA GLU A 808 -5.10 -17.33 -32.55
C GLU A 808 -6.50 -16.84 -32.17
N PRO A 809 -6.90 -17.08 -30.96
CA PRO A 809 -8.24 -16.61 -30.58
C PRO A 809 -8.34 -15.08 -30.64
N LEU A 810 -7.34 -14.42 -30.27
CA LEU A 810 -7.40 -12.94 -30.33
C LEU A 810 -7.45 -12.44 -31.78
N ALA A 811 -6.67 -13.11 -32.68
CA ALA A 811 -6.75 -12.71 -34.10
C ALA A 811 -8.17 -12.93 -34.65
N ASP A 812 -8.75 -14.07 -34.24
CA ASP A 812 -10.12 -14.34 -34.71
C ASP A 812 -11.11 -13.31 -34.14
N LEU A 813 -10.95 -13.03 -32.90
CA LEU A 813 -11.84 -12.03 -32.29
C LEU A 813 -11.71 -10.66 -32.96
N LEU A 814 -10.45 -10.27 -33.28
CA LEU A 814 -10.25 -8.99 -34.00
C LEU A 814 -10.99 -8.99 -35.32
N TRP A 815 -10.84 -10.09 -36.01
CA TRP A 815 -11.52 -10.12 -37.32
C TRP A 815 -13.04 -10.02 -37.14
N ARG A 816 -13.57 -10.60 -36.24
CA ARG A 816 -15.03 -10.55 -36.03
C ARG A 816 -15.47 -9.16 -35.55
N ALA A 817 -14.67 -8.62 -34.69
CA ALA A 817 -15.00 -7.25 -34.26
C ALA A 817 -14.99 -6.28 -35.43
N LEU A 818 -14.08 -6.50 -36.43
CA LEU A 818 -14.03 -5.61 -37.61
C LEU A 818 -15.24 -5.85 -38.51
N ALA A 819 -15.84 -7.05 -38.39
CA ALA A 819 -16.96 -7.37 -39.29
C ALA A 819 -18.30 -7.05 -38.61
N ASN A 820 -18.26 -6.71 -37.36
CA ASN A 820 -19.52 -6.44 -36.63
C ASN A 820 -19.88 -4.96 -36.70
N ARG A 821 -21.21 -4.72 -36.96
CA ARG A 821 -21.65 -3.33 -37.22
C ARG A 821 -21.47 -2.47 -35.96
N LEU A 822 -21.60 -2.99 -34.81
CA LEU A 822 -21.57 -2.18 -33.57
C LEU A 822 -20.13 -1.93 -33.11
N SER A 823 -19.19 -2.85 -33.53
CA SER A 823 -17.80 -2.70 -33.02
C SER A 823 -16.86 -2.24 -34.12
N HIS A 824 -17.31 -2.17 -35.34
CA HIS A 824 -16.42 -1.95 -36.52
C HIS A 824 -15.67 -0.63 -36.39
N GLU A 825 -16.38 0.38 -36.02
CA GLU A 825 -15.70 1.70 -35.96
C GLU A 825 -14.62 1.72 -34.88
N ALA A 826 -14.96 1.27 -33.68
CA ALA A 826 -13.96 1.27 -32.57
C ALA A 826 -12.79 0.33 -32.89
N ALA A 827 -13.07 -0.85 -33.43
CA ALA A 827 -11.99 -1.81 -33.79
C ALA A 827 -11.06 -1.23 -34.86
N THR A 828 -11.63 -0.54 -35.84
CA THR A 828 -10.79 0.08 -36.89
C THR A 828 -9.91 1.18 -36.28
N GLU A 829 -10.55 1.95 -35.37
CA GLU A 829 -9.73 2.97 -34.70
C GLU A 829 -8.61 2.32 -33.86
N GLY A 830 -8.92 1.27 -33.09
CA GLY A 830 -7.90 0.53 -32.34
C GLY A 830 -6.74 0.07 -33.23
N LEU A 831 -7.08 -0.60 -34.41
CA LEU A 831 -6.03 -1.05 -35.33
C LEU A 831 -5.20 0.13 -35.85
N ALA A 832 -5.85 1.23 -36.09
CA ALA A 832 -5.09 2.42 -36.53
C ALA A 832 -4.10 2.86 -35.44
N THR A 833 -4.54 2.79 -34.16
CA THR A 833 -3.63 3.17 -33.05
C THR A 833 -2.45 2.20 -32.96
N TRP A 834 -2.74 0.89 -33.21
CA TRP A 834 -1.62 -0.07 -33.21
C TRP A 834 -0.58 0.29 -34.27
N LEU A 835 -1.04 0.61 -35.48
CA LEU A 835 -0.12 0.95 -36.59
C LEU A 835 0.69 2.20 -36.27
N ARG A 836 0.09 3.02 -35.52
CA ARG A 836 0.82 4.27 -35.16
C ARG A 836 1.87 3.96 -34.10
N ALA A 837 1.40 3.20 -33.15
CA ALA A 837 2.39 2.80 -32.13
C ALA A 837 3.56 2.05 -32.77
N ALA A 838 3.24 1.20 -33.76
CA ALA A 838 4.33 0.45 -34.46
C ALA A 838 5.25 1.39 -35.23
N GLU A 839 4.62 2.39 -35.81
CA GLU A 839 5.47 3.37 -36.55
C GLU A 839 6.38 4.13 -35.58
N ALA A 840 5.83 4.57 -34.42
CA ALA A 840 6.65 5.29 -33.42
C ALA A 840 7.77 4.40 -32.90
N ASP A 841 7.43 3.13 -32.75
CA ASP A 841 8.43 2.17 -32.23
C ASP A 841 9.53 1.92 -33.27
N ALA A 842 9.23 1.96 -34.55
CA ALA A 842 10.17 1.63 -35.64
C ALA A 842 11.04 2.83 -36.01
N ALA A 843 10.75 4.01 -35.24
CA ALA A 843 11.51 5.24 -35.55
C ALA A 843 12.74 5.34 -34.63
N VAL A 844 14.18 5.16 -34.98
CA VAL A 844 15.40 5.15 -34.14
C VAL A 844 15.62 6.57 -33.57
N PRO A 845 15.97 6.83 -32.30
CA PRO A 845 16.30 8.17 -31.78
C PRO A 845 17.74 8.58 -32.12
N GLY A 846 17.98 9.62 -33.07
CA GLY A 846 19.17 10.50 -32.99
C GLY A 846 19.27 11.38 -34.26
N VAL A 847 18.22 12.25 -34.76
CA VAL A 847 18.44 13.45 -35.58
C VAL A 847 17.08 14.11 -35.84
N PRO A 848 16.95 15.50 -35.71
CA PRO A 848 15.72 16.24 -36.00
C PRO A 848 15.28 16.07 -37.46
N GLY A 849 14.31 15.10 -37.65
CA GLY A 849 13.44 14.72 -38.81
C GLY A 849 13.31 13.20 -38.91
N ARG A 850 12.36 12.59 -38.08
CA ARG A 850 11.71 11.26 -38.07
C ARG A 850 12.32 10.32 -39.12
N ALA A 851 13.66 9.89 -39.12
CA ALA A 851 14.18 8.95 -40.15
C ALA A 851 13.91 7.50 -39.71
N TYR A 852 13.02 6.81 -40.55
CA TYR A 852 12.60 5.39 -40.41
C TYR A 852 13.78 4.44 -40.68
N VAL A 853 13.91 3.39 -39.79
CA VAL A 853 14.93 2.33 -39.92
C VAL A 853 14.95 1.80 -41.36
N PHE A 854 13.95 2.20 -42.18
CA PHE A 854 13.88 1.61 -43.54
C PHE A 854 14.23 2.64 -44.60
N GLU A 855 14.44 3.92 -44.26
CA GLU A 855 14.78 5.02 -45.21
C GLU A 855 16.29 5.04 -45.50
N GLN A 856 17.11 4.03 -44.93
CA GLN A 856 18.54 3.97 -45.36
C GLN A 856 18.75 2.85 -46.37
N ALA A 857 17.58 2.36 -47.05
CA ALA A 857 17.81 1.28 -48.03
C ALA A 857 17.37 1.76 -49.42
N ALA A 858 17.43 3.13 -49.67
CA ALA A 858 17.21 3.45 -51.11
C ALA A 858 18.53 3.88 -51.76
N GLY A 859 19.64 3.00 -51.62
CA GLY A 859 20.61 2.94 -52.74
C GLY A 859 21.94 2.38 -52.26
N GLU A 860 22.01 1.23 -51.67
CA GLU A 860 23.25 0.42 -51.69
C GLU A 860 22.94 -0.97 -51.12
N SER A 861 22.81 -1.91 -52.04
CA SER A 861 22.89 -3.39 -51.90
C SER A 861 23.71 -3.79 -50.67
N PRO A 862 23.21 -4.70 -49.69
CA PRO A 862 23.98 -5.04 -48.48
C PRO A 862 25.02 -6.14 -48.76
N ALA A 863 26.24 -5.70 -49.06
CA ALA A 863 27.39 -6.60 -48.78
C ALA A 863 27.69 -6.63 -47.28
N ASP A 864 27.14 -7.69 -46.63
CA ASP A 864 27.88 -8.43 -45.58
C ASP A 864 28.20 -7.51 -44.39
N SER A 865 27.14 -7.29 -43.42
CA SER A 865 27.68 -6.92 -42.08
C SER A 865 26.57 -7.05 -41.03
N ASP A 866 26.29 -8.17 -40.30
CA ASP A 866 26.30 -8.32 -38.83
C ASP A 866 26.15 -6.97 -38.12
N ALA A 867 25.06 -6.13 -38.41
CA ALA A 867 24.67 -5.02 -37.50
C ALA A 867 23.14 -4.87 -37.52
N ALA A 868 22.25 -5.91 -37.25
CA ALA A 868 20.79 -5.92 -36.97
C ALA A 868 20.47 -5.10 -35.72
N GLY A 869 20.67 -3.79 -35.68
CA GLY A 869 20.01 -2.90 -34.71
C GLY A 869 18.51 -3.22 -34.54
N PRO A 870 17.88 -3.16 -33.24
CA PRO A 870 16.55 -3.66 -32.83
C PRO A 870 15.44 -3.09 -33.73
N ARG A 871 14.97 -3.65 -34.82
CA ARG A 871 13.65 -3.55 -35.49
C ARG A 871 12.53 -3.37 -34.47
N GLY A 872 11.77 -2.16 -34.51
CA GLY A 872 10.63 -1.85 -33.63
C GLY A 872 9.86 -3.11 -33.18
N GLU A 873 9.90 -3.65 -32.00
CA GLU A 873 9.28 -4.84 -31.40
C GLU A 873 7.75 -4.85 -31.63
N ILE A 874 7.07 -3.65 -31.56
CA ILE A 874 5.60 -3.61 -31.78
C ILE A 874 5.28 -3.92 -33.25
N LEU A 875 6.10 -3.42 -34.16
CA LEU A 875 5.87 -3.71 -35.59
C LEU A 875 6.06 -5.20 -35.89
N GLN A 876 6.99 -5.81 -35.32
CA GLN A 876 7.20 -7.26 -35.55
C GLN A 876 6.03 -8.06 -34.97
N ALA A 877 5.63 -7.66 -33.84
CA ALA A 877 4.49 -8.39 -33.23
C ALA A 877 3.22 -8.23 -34.09
N LEU A 878 3.02 -7.00 -34.57
CA LEU A 878 1.85 -6.76 -35.43
C LEU A 878 1.91 -7.58 -36.72
N LEU A 879 3.06 -7.67 -37.35
CA LEU A 879 3.18 -8.41 -38.63
C LEU A 879 3.10 -9.92 -38.39
N TRP A 880 3.43 -10.24 -37.15
CA TRP A 880 3.30 -11.67 -36.79
C TRP A 880 1.83 -12.03 -36.53
N LEU A 881 0.97 -11.15 -36.03
CA LEU A 881 -0.41 -11.48 -35.61
C LEU A 881 -1.36 -11.34 -36.81
N LEU A 882 -1.21 -10.36 -37.72
CA LEU A 882 -2.18 -10.02 -38.79
C LEU A 882 -2.38 -11.21 -39.74
N PRO A 883 -1.31 -11.92 -40.11
CA PRO A 883 -1.53 -13.04 -41.03
C PRO A 883 -2.40 -14.14 -40.39
N ARG A 884 -2.42 -14.22 -39.23
CA ARG A 884 -3.24 -15.24 -38.53
C ARG A 884 -4.73 -14.92 -38.63
N MET A 885 -5.10 -13.80 -39.16
CA MET A 885 -6.52 -13.45 -39.40
C MET A 885 -7.00 -14.01 -40.74
N ILE A 886 -6.07 -14.44 -41.57
CA ILE A 886 -6.42 -14.77 -42.97
C ILE A 886 -6.76 -16.26 -43.04
N ARG A 887 -8.10 -16.59 -43.24
CA ARG A 887 -8.50 -18.02 -43.35
C ARG A 887 -8.73 -18.39 -44.81
N GLY A 888 -8.76 -17.38 -45.70
CA GLY A 888 -8.95 -17.63 -47.15
C GLY A 888 -8.56 -16.40 -47.97
N ARG A 889 -8.75 -16.48 -49.26
CA ARG A 889 -8.34 -15.43 -50.23
C ARG A 889 -9.20 -14.17 -50.04
N ARG A 890 -10.38 -14.31 -49.71
CA ARG A 890 -11.27 -13.13 -49.52
C ARG A 890 -10.87 -12.35 -48.26
N ASP A 891 -10.53 -13.04 -47.18
CA ASP A 891 -10.08 -12.36 -45.94
C ASP A 891 -8.75 -11.60 -46.17
N ALA A 892 -7.94 -12.21 -47.05
CA ALA A 892 -6.64 -11.56 -47.36
C ALA A 892 -6.85 -10.26 -48.15
N GLU A 893 -7.83 -10.31 -49.07
CA GLU A 893 -8.07 -9.10 -49.89
C GLU A 893 -8.73 -8.01 -49.03
N ARG A 894 -9.57 -8.43 -48.22
CA ARG A 894 -10.25 -7.46 -47.36
C ARG A 894 -9.26 -6.80 -46.38
N LEU A 895 -8.49 -7.62 -45.68
CA LEU A 895 -7.49 -7.06 -44.75
C LEU A 895 -6.52 -6.12 -45.47
N ARG A 896 -6.15 -6.46 -46.69
CA ARG A 896 -5.25 -5.57 -47.47
C ARG A 896 -5.93 -4.24 -47.78
N TRP A 897 -7.15 -4.43 -48.24
CA TRP A 897 -7.89 -3.19 -48.56
C TRP A 897 -8.01 -2.30 -47.31
N LEU A 898 -8.35 -2.88 -46.18
CA LEU A 898 -8.51 -2.10 -44.94
C LEU A 898 -7.19 -1.44 -44.53
N LEU A 899 -6.08 -2.17 -44.58
CA LEU A 899 -4.77 -1.62 -44.18
C LEU A 899 -4.36 -0.47 -45.10
N ARG A 900 -4.70 -0.59 -46.40
CA ARG A 900 -4.38 0.51 -47.33
C ARG A 900 -5.19 1.77 -46.99
N LEU A 901 -6.39 1.45 -46.59
CA LEU A 901 -7.24 2.61 -46.24
C LEU A 901 -6.74 3.30 -44.97
N LEU A 902 -6.32 2.57 -44.02
CA LEU A 902 -5.91 3.15 -42.73
C LEU A 902 -4.55 3.84 -42.86
N VAL A 903 -3.70 3.24 -43.70
CA VAL A 903 -2.35 3.83 -43.86
C VAL A 903 -2.43 5.11 -44.68
N ASP A 904 -3.45 5.22 -45.57
CA ASP A 904 -3.54 6.37 -46.50
C ASP A 904 -4.57 7.38 -45.98
N ALA A 905 -5.02 7.19 -44.66
CA ALA A 905 -6.08 8.08 -44.15
C ALA A 905 -5.58 9.54 -44.10
N PRO A 906 -6.31 10.49 -44.77
CA PRO A 906 -5.92 11.89 -44.98
C PRO A 906 -5.88 12.68 -43.66
N GLU A 907 -6.63 12.22 -42.59
CA GLU A 907 -6.78 13.03 -41.36
C GLU A 907 -5.56 12.88 -40.44
N GLU A 908 -4.68 11.73 -40.65
CA GLU A 908 -3.40 11.57 -39.91
C GLU A 908 -2.49 10.61 -40.68
N PRO A 909 -1.74 11.09 -41.78
CA PRO A 909 -1.03 10.20 -42.72
C PRO A 909 0.25 9.63 -42.10
N MET A 910 0.33 8.21 -42.18
CA MET A 910 1.59 7.53 -41.78
C MET A 910 2.66 7.73 -42.84
N THR A 911 3.90 7.58 -42.50
CA THR A 911 4.99 7.83 -43.48
C THR A 911 4.88 6.83 -44.64
N ALA A 912 5.13 7.30 -45.82
CA ALA A 912 5.01 6.47 -47.06
C ALA A 912 5.91 5.23 -46.96
N ALA A 913 7.06 5.35 -46.29
CA ALA A 913 7.99 4.20 -46.17
C ALA A 913 7.41 3.12 -45.25
N PHE A 914 6.89 3.53 -44.13
CA PHE A 914 6.22 2.57 -43.22
C PHE A 914 5.03 1.90 -43.91
N ALA A 915 4.23 2.71 -44.59
CA ALA A 915 3.03 2.16 -45.28
C ALA A 915 3.43 1.13 -46.35
N ARG A 916 4.54 1.39 -47.11
CA ARG A 916 4.97 0.42 -48.16
C ARG A 916 5.46 -0.88 -47.52
N HIS A 917 6.08 -0.75 -46.43
CA HIS A 917 6.63 -1.96 -45.78
C HIS A 917 5.49 -2.85 -45.24
N VAL A 918 4.55 -2.27 -44.51
CA VAL A 918 3.45 -3.07 -43.93
C VAL A 918 2.66 -3.75 -45.06
N VAL A 919 2.40 -2.96 -46.17
CA VAL A 919 1.62 -3.53 -47.29
C VAL A 919 2.46 -4.62 -47.98
N ALA A 920 3.82 -4.37 -48.14
CA ALA A 920 4.69 -5.39 -48.79
C ALA A 920 4.77 -6.65 -47.92
N ALA A 921 4.88 -6.47 -46.63
CA ALA A 921 5.00 -7.64 -45.72
C ALA A 921 3.72 -8.47 -45.75
N MET A 922 2.60 -7.85 -45.94
CA MET A 922 1.32 -8.60 -45.97
C MET A 922 1.15 -9.32 -47.32
N ALA A 923 1.69 -8.65 -48.47
CA ALA A 923 1.63 -9.29 -49.81
C ALA A 923 2.51 -10.54 -49.85
N ALA A 924 3.58 -10.56 -49.06
CA ALA A 924 4.51 -11.70 -49.06
C ALA A 924 3.94 -12.86 -48.25
N THR A 925 3.04 -12.64 -47.34
CA THR A 925 2.45 -13.69 -46.47
C THR A 925 1.32 -14.42 -47.20
N GLY A 926 0.66 -13.84 -48.23
CA GLY A 926 -0.40 -14.39 -49.08
C GLY A 926 0.15 -15.25 -50.22
N ARG A 927 1.52 -15.24 -50.49
CA ARG A 927 2.10 -16.00 -51.63
C ARG A 927 2.82 -17.25 -51.09
N GLY A 928 2.87 -17.48 -49.64
CA GLY A 928 3.71 -18.56 -49.06
C GLY A 928 2.86 -19.46 -48.16
N GLN A 929 1.43 -19.47 -48.07
CA GLN A 929 0.74 -20.50 -47.26
C GLN A 929 -0.32 -21.19 -48.10
N GLY A 930 0.02 -21.87 -49.26
CA GLY A 930 -0.73 -23.09 -49.67
C GLY A 930 -1.52 -23.71 -48.51
N GLY A 931 -2.70 -23.18 -48.08
CA GLY A 931 -3.98 -23.87 -47.82
C GLY A 931 -3.86 -24.91 -46.71
N ARG A 932 -3.69 -24.64 -45.40
CA ARG A 932 -4.07 -25.58 -44.31
C ARG A 932 -5.56 -25.90 -44.37
N GLY A 933 -6.20 -25.98 -45.60
CA GLY A 933 -7.54 -26.60 -45.73
C GLY A 933 -7.61 -27.50 -46.96
N GLU A 934 -6.48 -28.04 -47.51
CA GLU A 934 -6.75 -29.04 -48.58
C GLU A 934 -6.16 -30.39 -48.17
N GLU A 935 -5.93 -30.64 -46.81
CA GLU A 935 -5.56 -32.05 -46.52
C GLU A 935 -6.59 -32.65 -45.56
N GLN A 936 -7.87 -32.23 -45.61
CA GLN A 936 -8.87 -33.20 -45.08
C GLN A 936 -10.17 -33.05 -45.87
N ARG A 937 -10.21 -33.06 -47.18
CA ARG A 937 -11.34 -33.67 -47.90
C ARG A 937 -11.05 -35.14 -48.21
#